data_AF-A0A7K2CVC3-F1
#
_entry.id   AF-A0A7K2CVC3-F1
#
_cell.length_a   1.000
_cell.length_b   1.000
_cell.length_c   1.000
_cell.angle_alpha   90.00
_cell.angle_beta   90.00
_cell.angle_gamma   90.00
#
_symmetry.space_group_name_H-M   'P 1'
#
loop_
_entity.id
_entity.type
_entity.pdbx_description
1 polymer ?
#
loop_
_entity_poly.entity_id
_entity_poly.type
_entity_poly.pdbx_seq_one_letter_code
_entity_poly.pdbx_strand_id
1 'polypeptide(L)'
;MTEKDTPESLLVESAGSQAYVTNQLGTQVRQAAELLVNAISRANLDRGGAPFAGVKPHEVYESAVTVMMRIVFLLVAEENGLLPIDNEHYQELYAVRTLRESLQQESFDNPEALESRTSAWHRLLATSRAVHSGVSHDELSVPAYGGNLFDPDRFPFLEGRATDSFWSETGGSPIPVTDLDVLAILDALLVLRPRSSGRVEDTRRLSYRNVDVEQIGHIYERLLDHDAVVADHVVLGLKGRVGEEPEIGLPDLEAKMIEGQEALVAWLSDSDAAKAGRRVGTKAQVARLLSGPVDQHLRAGLIQACQSDQALVVRIEPFANLLRPDLRDRPIVFLQGAVYVTETGSRRDSGTAYTTKELADEVVEHALAPLCFSPGPQDVPDTNEWRIRPSADILDLKVCDPAVGSGAILVAACRYLADRLIEAWRAEGDVRAANTATAADDPSRLDVVIEARRLVAEHCCYGVDRNPMAVEMAKLSMWLTTVAKNRPFTFLDHAIKSGDSLLGIWSFDQLRHLHFSVTAGRAREVPIPGFSAGGDAVQAVDRLINEALDMRIEMHGIETIRLFDVQQKQKLFGESEKRLEILNKIADVLAGAALSTAGERDPISALTARIEVESELIVQLVGAHDTPDEGPALRRVDDRTRLRLDAGRPDGAPSRSPLHWPIEFPEVFVAGSIRGPGFDAIVGNPPFIGGQKITGAAGTDYRNHLIAWIASGKKGSADLVAYFFLNATLVSRSLGFLATNTIAQGDTSEVGLTQIIDKGWRVHRATSSTSWPGDATIEIAKVWATVHSWRGQHVLDGRPVVGIDEMLYPHSRSGWRKQKLNRNTGLSFQGSIVLGMGFTMSPEEAQVLIDKDPRYAEVLFPYLGGEDLNQSPTQTAPRWIINFFDWPEEKAREYPACFEIVEKTVRPQRGNGKDAAARFWWRYLRPRREMYKTIEPLDRVLAICQTSKVQLPAFVTPRQVLAHKLVIFALDDDFSFGVLTSGHHWRWVLRYGSSMRNDPVYAPSDVFETFPLPPHCEFVRSAGGALNACRSQLMVERGLGLTDVYNLVHDARGRPDKEIQDLRKLHIELDMAVRDAYGWSGFELGHGFHEVRGQGVRFTFSPEAADEVLDRLLELNKERYEAEVAAGLHSPGKKGNVAKASLANQGSLLGADE
;
A
#
# COMPACT_ATOMS: atom_id res chain seq x y z
N MET A 1 -12.54 -38.60 -16.45
CA MET A 1 -12.30 -37.20 -16.02
C MET A 1 -10.85 -37.10 -15.67
N THR A 2 -10.11 -36.32 -16.45
CA THR A 2 -8.74 -35.97 -16.07
C THR A 2 -8.78 -34.98 -14.90
N GLU A 3 -7.70 -34.87 -14.12
CA GLU A 3 -7.55 -33.85 -13.05
C GLU A 3 -7.81 -32.39 -13.54
N LYS A 4 -7.89 -32.17 -14.84
CA LYS A 4 -8.26 -30.90 -15.48
C LYS A 4 -9.76 -30.62 -15.60
N ASP A 5 -10.61 -31.63 -15.40
CA ASP A 5 -12.07 -31.52 -15.56
C ASP A 5 -12.82 -31.36 -14.22
N THR A 6 -12.09 -31.07 -13.14
CA THR A 6 -12.72 -30.85 -11.82
C THR A 6 -13.38 -29.46 -11.76
N PRO A 7 -14.50 -29.30 -11.03
CA PRO A 7 -15.09 -27.98 -10.80
C PRO A 7 -14.08 -26.98 -10.23
N GLU A 8 -13.18 -27.42 -9.34
CA GLU A 8 -12.10 -26.57 -8.80
C GLU A 8 -11.10 -26.14 -9.88
N SER A 9 -10.68 -27.05 -10.78
CA SER A 9 -9.75 -26.69 -11.87
C SER A 9 -10.38 -25.76 -12.91
N LEU A 10 -11.69 -25.90 -13.18
CA LEU A 10 -12.44 -25.01 -14.07
C LEU A 10 -12.67 -23.63 -13.44
N LEU A 11 -12.87 -23.55 -12.12
CA LEU A 11 -12.95 -22.27 -11.39
C LEU A 11 -11.61 -21.53 -11.39
N VAL A 12 -10.50 -22.24 -11.18
CA VAL A 12 -9.15 -21.67 -11.26
C VAL A 12 -8.81 -21.22 -12.68
N GLU A 13 -9.18 -21.99 -13.69
CA GLU A 13 -9.02 -21.63 -15.10
C GLU A 13 -9.86 -20.40 -15.48
N SER A 14 -11.09 -20.30 -14.96
CA SER A 14 -11.97 -19.13 -15.12
C SER A 14 -11.39 -17.88 -14.46
N ALA A 15 -10.90 -17.99 -13.21
CA ALA A 15 -10.27 -16.88 -12.50
C ALA A 15 -8.97 -16.40 -13.17
N GLY A 16 -8.13 -17.33 -13.63
CA GLY A 16 -6.92 -17.02 -14.39
C GLY A 16 -7.23 -16.36 -15.74
N SER A 17 -8.30 -16.79 -16.42
CA SER A 17 -8.76 -16.16 -17.66
C SER A 17 -9.29 -14.73 -17.43
N GLN A 18 -9.99 -14.49 -16.32
CA GLN A 18 -10.49 -13.16 -15.96
C GLN A 18 -9.36 -12.18 -15.64
N ALA A 19 -8.38 -12.56 -14.82
CA ALA A 19 -7.24 -11.70 -14.50
C ALA A 19 -6.45 -11.30 -15.76
N TYR A 20 -6.29 -12.22 -16.71
CA TYR A 20 -5.68 -11.93 -18.01
C TYR A 20 -6.47 -10.89 -18.81
N VAL A 21 -7.81 -11.03 -18.88
CA VAL A 21 -8.69 -10.08 -19.57
C VAL A 21 -8.57 -8.68 -18.98
N THR A 22 -8.66 -8.55 -17.65
CA THR A 22 -8.59 -7.24 -16.99
C THR A 22 -7.21 -6.61 -17.14
N ASN A 23 -6.14 -7.42 -17.12
CA ASN A 23 -4.78 -6.93 -17.35
C ASN A 23 -4.58 -6.36 -18.75
N GLN A 24 -5.02 -7.10 -19.78
CA GLN A 24 -4.92 -6.65 -21.17
C GLN A 24 -5.77 -5.40 -21.42
N LEU A 25 -7.02 -5.41 -20.94
CA LEU A 25 -7.92 -4.29 -21.08
C LEU A 25 -7.36 -3.03 -20.40
N GLY A 26 -6.78 -3.15 -19.20
CA GLY A 26 -6.07 -2.04 -18.54
C GLY A 26 -4.98 -1.40 -19.41
N THR A 27 -4.16 -2.21 -20.09
CA THR A 27 -3.15 -1.71 -21.02
C THR A 27 -3.76 -1.02 -22.24
N GLN A 28 -4.82 -1.60 -22.82
CA GLN A 28 -5.51 -1.03 -23.97
C GLN A 28 -6.19 0.30 -23.64
N VAL A 29 -6.84 0.41 -22.46
CA VAL A 29 -7.47 1.66 -22.00
C VAL A 29 -6.43 2.75 -21.76
N ARG A 30 -5.26 2.40 -21.22
CA ARG A 30 -4.14 3.36 -21.10
C ARG A 30 -3.71 3.90 -22.45
N GLN A 31 -3.52 3.02 -23.42
CA GLN A 31 -3.15 3.41 -24.78
C GLN A 31 -4.24 4.25 -25.46
N ALA A 32 -5.52 4.00 -25.16
CA ALA A 32 -6.64 4.79 -25.66
C ALA A 32 -6.65 6.20 -25.05
N ALA A 33 -6.39 6.33 -23.74
CA ALA A 33 -6.23 7.62 -23.08
C ALA A 33 -5.02 8.39 -23.64
N GLU A 34 -3.87 7.73 -23.83
CA GLU A 34 -2.68 8.30 -24.45
C GLU A 34 -2.97 8.81 -25.88
N LEU A 35 -3.66 7.99 -26.70
CA LEU A 35 -4.07 8.39 -28.04
C LEU A 35 -4.97 9.63 -28.02
N LEU A 36 -5.93 9.70 -27.09
CA LEU A 36 -6.83 10.84 -26.96
C LEU A 36 -6.09 12.11 -26.53
N VAL A 37 -5.19 12.03 -25.54
CA VAL A 37 -4.32 13.15 -25.16
C VAL A 37 -3.53 13.66 -26.36
N ASN A 38 -2.94 12.74 -27.14
CA ASN A 38 -2.18 13.10 -28.32
C ASN A 38 -3.03 13.77 -29.40
N ALA A 39 -4.26 13.28 -29.64
CA ALA A 39 -5.18 13.88 -30.60
C ALA A 39 -5.58 15.30 -30.18
N ILE A 40 -5.98 15.48 -28.91
CA ILE A 40 -6.36 16.79 -28.36
C ILE A 40 -5.17 17.74 -28.37
N SER A 41 -3.98 17.28 -27.99
CA SER A 41 -2.77 18.11 -27.98
C SER A 41 -2.38 18.56 -29.39
N ARG A 42 -2.50 17.71 -30.40
CA ARG A 42 -2.23 18.08 -31.80
C ARG A 42 -3.20 19.15 -32.27
N ALA A 43 -4.48 18.95 -32.03
CA ALA A 43 -5.51 19.93 -32.36
C ALA A 43 -5.31 21.28 -31.62
N ASN A 44 -4.78 21.25 -30.40
CA ASN A 44 -4.40 22.45 -29.66
C ASN A 44 -3.24 23.20 -30.35
N LEU A 45 -2.19 22.49 -30.76
CA LEU A 45 -1.06 23.08 -31.50
C LEU A 45 -1.50 23.68 -32.84
N ASP A 46 -2.36 22.99 -33.59
CA ASP A 46 -2.91 23.46 -34.87
C ASP A 46 -3.73 24.77 -34.71
N ARG A 47 -4.31 24.99 -33.53
CA ARG A 47 -5.03 26.21 -33.15
C ARG A 47 -4.17 27.22 -32.37
N GLY A 48 -2.84 27.08 -32.41
CA GLY A 48 -1.89 28.01 -31.78
C GLY A 48 -1.93 28.04 -30.26
N GLY A 49 -2.40 26.97 -29.61
CA GLY A 49 -2.46 26.85 -28.15
C GLY A 49 -3.70 27.47 -27.49
N ALA A 50 -4.61 28.06 -28.27
CA ALA A 50 -5.80 28.72 -27.72
C ALA A 50 -6.72 27.78 -26.92
N PRO A 51 -6.98 26.52 -27.34
CA PRO A 51 -7.81 25.59 -26.56
C PRO A 51 -7.28 25.27 -25.16
N PHE A 52 -5.96 25.32 -24.94
CA PHE A 52 -5.34 25.06 -23.64
C PHE A 52 -5.05 26.34 -22.83
N ALA A 53 -5.62 27.48 -23.22
CA ALA A 53 -5.48 28.71 -22.44
C ALA A 53 -6.05 28.51 -21.02
N GLY A 54 -5.16 28.55 -20.02
CA GLY A 54 -5.52 28.34 -18.61
C GLY A 54 -5.70 26.87 -18.20
N VAL A 55 -5.44 25.91 -19.09
CA VAL A 55 -5.54 24.47 -18.84
C VAL A 55 -4.15 23.91 -18.51
N LYS A 56 -4.03 23.20 -17.39
CA LYS A 56 -2.77 22.55 -16.98
C LYS A 56 -2.64 21.17 -17.66
N PRO A 57 -1.40 20.66 -17.88
CA PRO A 57 -1.18 19.35 -18.49
C PRO A 57 -1.95 18.22 -17.82
N HIS A 58 -1.96 18.17 -16.49
CA HIS A 58 -2.71 17.15 -15.74
C HIS A 58 -4.21 17.17 -16.03
N GLU A 59 -4.82 18.35 -16.24
CA GLU A 59 -6.25 18.48 -16.58
C GLU A 59 -6.53 17.89 -17.96
N VAL A 60 -5.57 17.94 -18.89
CA VAL A 60 -5.68 17.28 -20.20
C VAL A 60 -5.71 15.76 -20.02
N TYR A 61 -4.81 15.21 -19.21
CA TYR A 61 -4.81 13.77 -18.92
C TYR A 61 -6.10 13.34 -18.22
N GLU A 62 -6.49 14.06 -17.17
CA GLU A 62 -7.73 13.79 -16.43
C GLU A 62 -8.96 13.86 -17.34
N SER A 63 -9.01 14.79 -18.30
CA SER A 63 -10.10 14.86 -19.27
C SER A 63 -10.17 13.62 -20.16
N ALA A 64 -9.02 13.09 -20.60
CA ALA A 64 -8.97 11.91 -21.46
C ALA A 64 -9.41 10.65 -20.69
N VAL A 65 -8.94 10.49 -19.45
CA VAL A 65 -9.38 9.40 -18.57
C VAL A 65 -10.89 9.51 -18.29
N THR A 66 -11.39 10.72 -18.03
CA THR A 66 -12.83 10.96 -17.83
C THR A 66 -13.64 10.56 -19.06
N VAL A 67 -13.17 10.86 -20.27
CA VAL A 67 -13.83 10.41 -21.51
C VAL A 67 -13.81 8.88 -21.63
N MET A 68 -12.72 8.21 -21.25
CA MET A 68 -12.69 6.73 -21.23
C MET A 68 -13.73 6.18 -20.25
N MET A 69 -13.89 6.80 -19.08
CA MET A 69 -14.93 6.44 -18.10
C MET A 69 -16.34 6.63 -18.66
N ARG A 70 -16.61 7.76 -19.34
CA ARG A 70 -17.89 8.02 -20.01
C ARG A 70 -18.22 6.92 -21.00
N ILE A 71 -17.27 6.54 -21.86
CA ILE A 71 -17.47 5.51 -22.88
C ILE A 71 -17.76 4.15 -22.24
N VAL A 72 -16.97 3.71 -21.26
CA VAL A 72 -17.20 2.41 -20.59
C VAL A 72 -18.52 2.42 -19.84
N PHE A 73 -18.86 3.50 -19.15
CA PHE A 73 -20.16 3.62 -18.50
C PHE A 73 -21.31 3.48 -19.51
N LEU A 74 -21.23 4.18 -20.65
CA LEU A 74 -22.25 4.09 -21.70
C LEU A 74 -22.36 2.65 -22.25
N LEU A 75 -21.24 1.95 -22.45
CA LEU A 75 -21.25 0.56 -22.89
C LEU A 75 -21.93 -0.37 -21.87
N VAL A 76 -21.62 -0.20 -20.58
CA VAL A 76 -22.27 -0.96 -19.50
C VAL A 76 -23.77 -0.62 -19.45
N ALA A 77 -24.13 0.66 -19.56
CA ALA A 77 -25.51 1.12 -19.50
C ALA A 77 -26.35 0.63 -20.69
N GLU A 78 -25.78 0.62 -21.89
CA GLU A 78 -26.41 0.09 -23.11
C GLU A 78 -26.63 -1.43 -23.02
N GLU A 79 -25.63 -2.20 -22.58
CA GLU A 79 -25.74 -3.67 -22.48
C GLU A 79 -26.69 -4.14 -21.37
N ASN A 80 -26.90 -3.32 -20.34
CA ASN A 80 -27.83 -3.60 -19.24
C ASN A 80 -29.24 -3.02 -19.49
N GLY A 81 -29.51 -2.41 -20.66
CA GLY A 81 -30.83 -1.87 -21.00
C GLY A 81 -31.26 -0.66 -20.18
N LEU A 82 -30.29 0.11 -19.66
CA LEU A 82 -30.52 1.32 -18.86
C LEU A 82 -30.73 2.57 -19.73
N LEU A 83 -30.22 2.54 -20.96
CA LEU A 83 -30.45 3.55 -21.99
C LEU A 83 -31.47 3.02 -23.02
N PRO A 84 -32.16 3.89 -23.78
CA PRO A 84 -33.23 3.48 -24.69
C PRO A 84 -32.65 2.83 -25.96
N ILE A 85 -31.92 1.73 -25.81
CA ILE A 85 -31.26 1.02 -26.89
C ILE A 85 -32.28 0.41 -27.86
N ASP A 86 -33.54 0.22 -27.46
CA ASP A 86 -34.61 -0.24 -28.35
C ASP A 86 -35.18 0.88 -29.25
N ASN A 87 -34.80 2.14 -29.02
CA ASN A 87 -35.22 3.28 -29.83
C ASN A 87 -34.28 3.44 -31.05
N GLU A 88 -34.85 3.50 -32.24
CA GLU A 88 -34.11 3.58 -33.51
C GLU A 88 -33.23 4.85 -33.58
N HIS A 89 -33.76 6.01 -33.18
CA HIS A 89 -33.01 7.27 -33.16
C HIS A 89 -31.86 7.25 -32.16
N TYR A 90 -32.05 6.62 -30.98
CA TYR A 90 -30.94 6.44 -30.04
C TYR A 90 -29.84 5.56 -30.64
N GLN A 91 -30.19 4.42 -31.25
CA GLN A 91 -29.22 3.53 -31.89
C GLN A 91 -28.45 4.24 -33.02
N GLU A 92 -29.15 4.99 -33.86
CA GLU A 92 -28.54 5.65 -35.01
C GLU A 92 -27.69 6.86 -34.61
N LEU A 93 -28.13 7.68 -33.66
CA LEU A 93 -27.55 9.00 -33.40
C LEU A 93 -26.70 9.10 -32.13
N TYR A 94 -26.91 8.24 -31.12
CA TYR A 94 -26.30 8.38 -29.80
C TYR A 94 -25.53 7.14 -29.32
N ALA A 95 -25.99 5.93 -29.65
CA ALA A 95 -25.44 4.70 -29.09
C ALA A 95 -23.96 4.50 -29.44
N VAL A 96 -23.16 4.13 -28.46
CA VAL A 96 -21.71 3.92 -28.64
C VAL A 96 -21.43 2.59 -29.35
N ARG A 97 -22.22 1.56 -29.04
CA ARG A 97 -22.05 0.22 -29.61
C ARG A 97 -22.17 0.20 -31.14
N THR A 98 -23.19 0.87 -31.67
CA THR A 98 -23.44 0.96 -33.12
C THR A 98 -22.47 1.91 -33.81
N LEU A 99 -22.00 2.95 -33.11
CA LEU A 99 -20.99 3.88 -33.62
C LEU A 99 -19.71 3.15 -34.05
N ARG A 100 -19.20 2.22 -33.22
CA ARG A 100 -18.03 1.42 -33.60
C ARG A 100 -18.28 0.62 -34.87
N GLU A 101 -19.42 -0.07 -34.96
CA GLU A 101 -19.75 -0.93 -36.11
C GLU A 101 -19.87 -0.10 -37.40
N SER A 102 -20.47 1.09 -37.33
CA SER A 102 -20.53 2.04 -38.45
C SER A 102 -19.14 2.51 -38.88
N LEU A 103 -18.29 2.93 -37.95
CA LEU A 103 -16.93 3.40 -38.24
C LEU A 103 -16.06 2.28 -38.80
N GLN A 104 -16.21 1.05 -38.28
CA GLN A 104 -15.51 -0.12 -38.77
C GLN A 104 -15.91 -0.45 -40.21
N GLN A 105 -17.20 -0.40 -40.54
CA GLN A 105 -17.67 -0.61 -41.90
C GLN A 105 -17.09 0.46 -42.84
N GLU A 106 -17.13 1.72 -42.42
CA GLU A 106 -16.59 2.83 -43.21
C GLU A 106 -15.06 2.77 -43.39
N SER A 107 -14.33 2.15 -42.45
CA SER A 107 -12.89 1.93 -42.63
C SER A 107 -12.56 1.03 -43.83
N PHE A 108 -13.49 0.17 -44.25
CA PHE A 108 -13.37 -0.64 -45.46
C PHE A 108 -13.84 0.13 -46.71
N ASP A 109 -14.88 0.94 -46.58
CA ASP A 109 -15.53 1.60 -47.71
C ASP A 109 -14.84 2.92 -48.12
N ASN A 110 -14.38 3.72 -47.14
CA ASN A 110 -13.76 5.03 -47.35
C ASN A 110 -12.78 5.42 -46.21
N PRO A 111 -11.59 4.81 -46.15
CA PRO A 111 -10.63 5.04 -45.06
C PRO A 111 -10.10 6.49 -44.99
N GLU A 112 -9.99 7.19 -46.12
CA GLU A 112 -9.49 8.58 -46.16
C GLU A 112 -10.44 9.56 -45.46
N ALA A 113 -11.75 9.31 -45.48
CA ALA A 113 -12.73 10.14 -44.79
C ALA A 113 -12.55 10.12 -43.27
N LEU A 114 -12.16 8.97 -42.71
CA LEU A 114 -11.96 8.80 -41.26
C LEU A 114 -10.79 9.65 -40.72
N GLU A 115 -9.82 10.00 -41.57
CA GLU A 115 -8.65 10.79 -41.17
C GLU A 115 -8.96 12.29 -41.01
N SER A 116 -10.07 12.77 -41.57
CA SER A 116 -10.41 14.21 -41.59
C SER A 116 -11.75 14.53 -40.93
N ARG A 117 -12.71 13.59 -40.94
CA ARG A 117 -14.02 13.77 -40.32
C ARG A 117 -13.92 13.62 -38.80
N THR A 118 -14.73 14.37 -38.07
CA THR A 118 -14.75 14.42 -36.59
C THR A 118 -16.16 14.17 -36.01
N SER A 119 -17.06 13.63 -36.83
CA SER A 119 -18.47 13.45 -36.49
C SER A 119 -18.69 12.49 -35.31
N ALA A 120 -17.85 11.46 -35.19
CA ALA A 120 -17.92 10.48 -34.11
C ALA A 120 -17.59 11.12 -32.76
N TRP A 121 -16.61 12.03 -32.72
CA TRP A 121 -16.27 12.77 -31.50
C TRP A 121 -17.41 13.67 -31.04
N HIS A 122 -18.01 14.42 -31.99
CA HIS A 122 -19.16 15.27 -31.70
C HIS A 122 -20.35 14.45 -31.20
N ARG A 123 -20.57 13.25 -31.75
CA ARG A 123 -21.57 12.30 -31.25
C ARG A 123 -21.31 11.88 -29.81
N LEU A 124 -20.08 11.50 -29.44
CA LEU A 124 -19.75 11.13 -28.06
C LEU A 124 -20.00 12.27 -27.06
N LEU A 125 -19.66 13.51 -27.43
CA LEU A 125 -19.96 14.70 -26.62
C LEU A 125 -21.47 14.95 -26.53
N ALA A 126 -22.20 14.84 -27.64
CA ALA A 126 -23.65 14.96 -27.66
C ALA A 126 -24.35 13.89 -26.80
N THR A 127 -23.90 12.63 -26.85
CA THR A 127 -24.39 11.55 -25.99
C THR A 127 -24.12 11.86 -24.52
N SER A 128 -22.94 12.42 -24.19
CA SER A 128 -22.61 12.82 -22.82
C SER A 128 -23.57 13.90 -22.30
N ARG A 129 -23.85 14.93 -23.11
CA ARG A 129 -24.84 15.97 -22.78
C ARG A 129 -26.26 15.40 -22.65
N ALA A 130 -26.64 14.47 -23.53
CA ALA A 130 -27.94 13.81 -23.50
C ALA A 130 -28.14 12.99 -22.21
N VAL A 131 -27.09 12.31 -21.74
CA VAL A 131 -27.12 11.59 -20.45
C VAL A 131 -27.12 12.56 -19.27
N HIS A 132 -26.33 13.63 -19.32
CA HIS A 132 -26.25 14.61 -18.22
C HIS A 132 -27.53 15.44 -18.05
N SER A 133 -28.03 16.04 -19.15
CA SER A 133 -29.14 17.01 -19.17
C SER A 133 -30.48 16.42 -19.62
N GLY A 134 -30.47 15.20 -20.17
CA GLY A 134 -31.66 14.50 -20.63
C GLY A 134 -32.10 14.96 -22.01
N VAL A 135 -32.99 14.19 -22.62
CA VAL A 135 -33.64 14.49 -23.90
C VAL A 135 -35.14 14.29 -23.73
N SER A 136 -35.92 15.34 -24.02
CA SER A 136 -37.38 15.31 -23.99
C SER A 136 -37.91 15.64 -25.38
N HIS A 137 -38.00 14.63 -26.24
CA HIS A 137 -38.55 14.72 -27.59
C HIS A 137 -39.59 13.61 -27.83
N ASP A 138 -40.57 13.84 -28.70
CA ASP A 138 -41.67 12.90 -28.97
C ASP A 138 -41.15 11.55 -29.50
N GLU A 139 -40.05 11.57 -30.25
CA GLU A 139 -39.43 10.40 -30.88
C GLU A 139 -38.28 9.79 -30.06
N LEU A 140 -37.75 10.52 -29.07
CA LEU A 140 -36.65 10.07 -28.21
C LEU A 140 -36.76 10.70 -26.81
N SER A 141 -36.89 9.85 -25.81
CA SER A 141 -36.85 10.25 -24.40
C SER A 141 -35.66 9.60 -23.71
N VAL A 142 -34.76 10.43 -23.20
CA VAL A 142 -33.63 10.02 -22.36
C VAL A 142 -33.79 10.76 -21.02
N PRO A 143 -33.99 10.05 -19.90
CA PRO A 143 -33.95 10.69 -18.58
C PRO A 143 -32.60 11.38 -18.41
N ALA A 144 -32.57 12.58 -17.83
CA ALA A 144 -31.27 13.07 -17.39
C ALA A 144 -30.83 12.30 -16.16
N TYR A 145 -29.56 11.98 -16.13
CA TYR A 145 -28.92 11.27 -15.05
C TYR A 145 -28.03 12.18 -14.19
N GLY A 146 -27.62 13.35 -14.71
CA GLY A 146 -26.80 14.32 -13.99
C GLY A 146 -25.36 13.83 -13.72
N GLY A 147 -24.74 14.38 -12.67
CA GLY A 147 -23.41 13.98 -12.17
C GLY A 147 -22.23 14.62 -12.90
N ASN A 148 -21.14 14.83 -12.16
CA ASN A 148 -19.91 15.48 -12.61
C ASN A 148 -19.17 14.71 -13.73
N LEU A 149 -19.42 13.40 -13.86
CA LEU A 149 -18.78 12.58 -14.89
C LEU A 149 -19.19 13.00 -16.30
N PHE A 150 -20.48 13.22 -16.55
CA PHE A 150 -21.00 13.61 -17.87
C PHE A 150 -21.19 15.11 -18.04
N ASP A 151 -20.85 15.90 -17.01
CA ASP A 151 -20.97 17.35 -17.03
C ASP A 151 -20.12 17.96 -18.18
N PRO A 152 -20.74 18.69 -19.12
CA PRO A 152 -20.01 19.36 -20.20
C PRO A 152 -19.17 20.54 -19.70
N ASP A 153 -19.48 21.12 -18.53
CA ASP A 153 -18.78 22.26 -17.93
C ASP A 153 -17.56 21.84 -17.10
N ARG A 154 -17.37 20.54 -16.83
CA ARG A 154 -16.17 20.04 -16.12
C ARG A 154 -14.87 20.27 -16.92
N PHE A 155 -14.92 20.06 -18.24
CA PHE A 155 -13.80 20.29 -19.15
C PHE A 155 -14.25 21.11 -20.36
N PRO A 156 -14.47 22.44 -20.21
CA PRO A 156 -15.04 23.27 -21.27
C PRO A 156 -14.22 23.26 -22.56
N PHE A 157 -12.90 23.06 -22.46
CA PHE A 157 -12.01 23.01 -23.62
C PHE A 157 -12.30 21.83 -24.56
N LEU A 158 -12.79 20.69 -24.08
CA LEU A 158 -13.20 19.58 -24.96
C LEU A 158 -14.36 20.00 -25.88
N GLU A 159 -15.24 20.84 -25.35
CA GLU A 159 -16.37 21.45 -26.05
C GLU A 159 -15.97 22.68 -26.87
N GLY A 160 -14.70 23.08 -26.82
CA GLY A 160 -14.17 24.27 -27.48
C GLY A 160 -14.70 25.57 -26.88
N ARG A 161 -14.89 25.57 -25.55
CA ARG A 161 -15.38 26.72 -24.78
C ARG A 161 -14.32 27.21 -23.79
N ALA A 162 -14.47 28.45 -23.32
CA ALA A 162 -13.60 29.04 -22.30
C ALA A 162 -13.90 28.46 -20.90
N THR A 163 -12.90 28.47 -20.02
CA THR A 163 -12.99 27.87 -18.68
C THR A 163 -14.04 28.53 -17.77
N ASP A 164 -14.40 29.79 -18.03
CA ASP A 164 -15.38 30.58 -17.29
C ASP A 164 -16.78 30.60 -17.93
N SER A 165 -17.06 29.68 -18.85
CA SER A 165 -18.32 29.62 -19.59
C SER A 165 -19.21 28.43 -19.21
N PHE A 166 -20.51 28.58 -19.42
CA PHE A 166 -21.53 27.56 -19.13
C PHE A 166 -22.18 27.04 -20.41
N TRP A 167 -22.45 25.73 -20.47
CA TRP A 167 -22.83 25.08 -21.73
C TRP A 167 -24.22 25.49 -22.19
N SER A 168 -25.09 25.80 -21.22
CA SER A 168 -26.45 26.27 -21.41
C SER A 168 -26.51 27.66 -22.05
N GLU A 169 -25.44 28.44 -21.96
CA GLU A 169 -25.41 29.84 -22.39
C GLU A 169 -24.46 30.08 -23.57
N THR A 170 -23.39 29.28 -23.67
CA THR A 170 -22.29 29.49 -24.61
C THR A 170 -22.16 28.32 -25.57
N GLY A 171 -22.37 28.57 -26.86
CA GLY A 171 -22.06 27.59 -27.91
C GLY A 171 -20.56 27.35 -28.04
N GLY A 172 -20.15 26.10 -28.30
CA GLY A 172 -18.76 25.70 -28.42
C GLY A 172 -18.40 25.16 -29.82
N SER A 173 -17.11 25.14 -30.12
CA SER A 173 -16.55 24.49 -31.33
C SER A 173 -15.57 23.39 -30.91
N PRO A 174 -16.07 22.16 -30.70
CA PRO A 174 -15.31 21.08 -30.09
C PRO A 174 -13.92 20.87 -30.69
N ILE A 175 -13.01 20.36 -29.87
CA ILE A 175 -11.67 20.00 -30.34
C ILE A 175 -11.79 18.91 -31.41
N PRO A 176 -11.15 19.04 -32.58
CA PRO A 176 -11.27 18.09 -33.66
C PRO A 176 -10.49 16.81 -33.35
N VAL A 177 -11.17 15.81 -32.79
CA VAL A 177 -10.69 14.42 -32.71
C VAL A 177 -11.26 13.66 -33.91
N THR A 178 -10.39 12.97 -34.66
CA THR A 178 -10.79 12.34 -35.93
C THR A 178 -11.61 11.07 -35.68
N ASP A 179 -12.44 10.70 -36.65
CA ASP A 179 -13.24 9.48 -36.60
C ASP A 179 -12.34 8.22 -36.57
N LEU A 180 -11.14 8.29 -37.17
CA LEU A 180 -10.12 7.24 -37.04
C LEU A 180 -9.62 7.10 -35.59
N ASP A 181 -9.40 8.22 -34.89
CA ASP A 181 -8.99 8.21 -33.48
C ASP A 181 -10.09 7.59 -32.60
N VAL A 182 -11.34 7.99 -32.83
CA VAL A 182 -12.49 7.44 -32.10
C VAL A 182 -12.66 5.95 -32.39
N LEU A 183 -12.52 5.50 -33.64
CA LEU A 183 -12.55 4.07 -33.97
C LEU A 183 -11.46 3.29 -33.23
N ALA A 184 -10.22 3.79 -33.22
CA ALA A 184 -9.11 3.13 -32.52
C ALA A 184 -9.32 3.05 -31.00
N ILE A 185 -9.89 4.10 -30.40
CA ILE A 185 -10.30 4.13 -28.99
C ILE A 185 -11.39 3.09 -28.72
N LEU A 186 -12.46 3.08 -29.52
CA LEU A 186 -13.57 2.13 -29.35
C LEU A 186 -13.12 0.69 -29.57
N ASP A 187 -12.21 0.45 -30.51
CA ASP A 187 -11.57 -0.86 -30.74
C ASP A 187 -10.80 -1.33 -29.51
N ALA A 188 -9.97 -0.45 -28.92
CA ALA A 188 -9.21 -0.77 -27.73
C ALA A 188 -10.11 -1.13 -26.53
N LEU A 189 -11.29 -0.53 -26.44
CA LEU A 189 -12.26 -0.77 -25.36
C LEU A 189 -13.17 -1.98 -25.60
N LEU A 190 -13.45 -2.35 -26.85
CA LEU A 190 -14.42 -3.40 -27.20
C LEU A 190 -13.78 -4.69 -27.71
N VAL A 191 -12.49 -4.69 -28.01
CA VAL A 191 -11.80 -5.82 -28.65
C VAL A 191 -10.48 -6.13 -27.96
N LEU A 192 -10.39 -7.31 -27.35
CA LEU A 192 -9.13 -7.84 -26.85
C LEU A 192 -8.31 -8.43 -28.00
N ARG A 193 -7.08 -7.93 -28.16
CA ARG A 193 -6.10 -8.46 -29.10
C ARG A 193 -4.88 -8.96 -28.32
N PRO A 194 -4.75 -10.27 -28.07
CA PRO A 194 -3.57 -10.83 -27.41
C PRO A 194 -2.29 -10.51 -28.20
N ARG A 195 -1.42 -9.67 -27.66
CA ARG A 195 -0.05 -9.51 -28.20
C ARG A 195 0.83 -10.63 -27.62
N SER A 196 0.73 -11.85 -28.16
CA SER A 196 1.71 -12.91 -27.89
C SER A 196 2.68 -13.08 -29.06
N SER A 197 3.93 -13.34 -28.73
CA SER A 197 5.03 -13.57 -29.66
C SER A 197 4.77 -14.77 -30.57
N GLY A 198 4.25 -14.51 -31.78
CA GLY A 198 4.27 -15.46 -32.90
C GLY A 198 3.15 -16.50 -32.94
N ARG A 199 2.12 -16.43 -32.09
CA ARG A 199 0.87 -17.19 -32.26
C ARG A 199 -0.30 -16.23 -32.41
N VAL A 200 -1.02 -16.37 -33.52
CA VAL A 200 -2.31 -15.70 -33.74
C VAL A 200 -3.31 -16.36 -32.79
N GLU A 201 -3.56 -15.74 -31.64
CA GLU A 201 -4.73 -16.07 -30.83
C GLU A 201 -5.93 -15.27 -31.36
N ASP A 202 -7.12 -15.88 -31.30
CA ASP A 202 -8.35 -15.29 -31.83
C ASP A 202 -8.68 -13.97 -31.12
N THR A 203 -8.89 -12.92 -31.91
CA THR A 203 -9.46 -11.64 -31.48
C THR A 203 -10.81 -11.86 -30.79
N ARG A 204 -10.99 -11.33 -29.56
CA ARG A 204 -12.23 -11.52 -28.78
C ARG A 204 -12.96 -10.19 -28.59
N ARG A 205 -14.27 -10.15 -28.87
CA ARG A 205 -15.14 -9.02 -28.52
C ARG A 205 -15.48 -9.10 -27.03
N LEU A 206 -15.33 -7.98 -26.32
CA LEU A 206 -15.73 -7.83 -24.93
C LEU A 206 -17.24 -7.64 -24.83
N SER A 207 -17.84 -8.22 -23.79
CA SER A 207 -19.19 -7.88 -23.35
C SER A 207 -19.09 -7.29 -21.95
N TYR A 208 -19.69 -6.12 -21.78
CA TYR A 208 -19.76 -5.39 -20.51
C TYR A 208 -20.92 -5.82 -19.61
N ARG A 209 -21.82 -6.68 -20.10
CA ARG A 209 -22.98 -7.20 -19.35
C ARG A 209 -22.61 -7.93 -18.06
N ASN A 210 -21.49 -8.64 -18.06
CA ASN A 210 -21.03 -9.46 -16.92
C ASN A 210 -19.71 -8.96 -16.32
N VAL A 211 -19.27 -7.75 -16.67
CA VAL A 211 -18.05 -7.18 -16.08
C VAL A 211 -18.43 -6.60 -14.72
N ASP A 212 -17.88 -7.18 -13.66
CA ASP A 212 -18.09 -6.69 -12.30
C ASP A 212 -17.50 -5.28 -12.16
N VAL A 213 -18.15 -4.43 -11.36
CA VAL A 213 -17.74 -3.04 -11.09
C VAL A 213 -16.28 -2.97 -10.62
N GLU A 214 -15.87 -3.94 -9.82
CA GLU A 214 -14.53 -4.04 -9.27
C GLU A 214 -13.49 -4.31 -10.39
N GLN A 215 -13.84 -5.09 -11.42
CA GLN A 215 -12.96 -5.29 -12.60
C GLN A 215 -12.79 -4.00 -13.41
N ILE A 216 -13.84 -3.19 -13.50
CA ILE A 216 -13.76 -1.85 -14.10
C ILE A 216 -12.79 -0.99 -13.29
N GLY A 217 -12.93 -1.00 -11.95
CA GLY A 217 -12.00 -0.34 -11.05
C GLY A 217 -10.53 -0.69 -11.33
N HIS A 218 -10.21 -1.97 -11.52
CA HIS A 218 -8.84 -2.42 -11.83
C HIS A 218 -8.28 -1.86 -13.15
N ILE A 219 -9.13 -1.68 -14.18
CA ILE A 219 -8.72 -1.08 -15.46
C ILE A 219 -8.25 0.35 -15.26
N TYR A 220 -9.03 1.14 -14.52
CA TYR A 220 -8.76 2.55 -14.30
C TYR A 220 -7.66 2.79 -13.28
N GLU A 221 -7.49 1.89 -12.32
CA GLU A 221 -6.46 2.03 -11.29
C GLU A 221 -5.05 2.14 -11.88
N ARG A 222 -4.76 1.41 -12.96
CA ARG A 222 -3.48 1.52 -13.71
C ARG A 222 -3.29 2.85 -14.43
N LEU A 223 -4.38 3.53 -14.77
CA LEU A 223 -4.32 4.86 -15.39
C LEU A 223 -3.83 5.90 -14.37
N LEU A 224 -4.14 5.69 -13.09
CA LEU A 224 -3.74 6.61 -12.02
C LEU A 224 -2.22 6.67 -11.79
N ASP A 225 -1.43 5.78 -12.40
CA ASP A 225 0.03 5.76 -12.33
C ASP A 225 0.70 6.72 -13.35
N HIS A 226 -0.09 7.37 -14.19
CA HIS A 226 0.40 8.26 -15.25
C HIS A 226 -0.09 9.68 -15.04
N ASP A 227 0.62 10.63 -15.64
CA ASP A 227 0.18 12.02 -15.75
C ASP A 227 0.65 12.56 -17.12
N ALA A 228 0.24 13.78 -17.44
CA ALA A 228 0.67 14.47 -18.64
C ALA A 228 1.68 15.57 -18.36
N VAL A 229 2.66 15.69 -19.26
CA VAL A 229 3.69 16.72 -19.24
C VAL A 229 3.77 17.42 -20.59
N VAL A 230 4.34 18.63 -20.62
CA VAL A 230 4.60 19.36 -21.86
C VAL A 230 5.97 18.95 -22.40
N ALA A 231 6.05 18.69 -23.69
CA ALA A 231 7.28 18.38 -24.38
C ALA A 231 8.11 19.66 -24.63
N ASP A 232 9.22 19.83 -23.89
CA ASP A 232 10.14 20.97 -24.07
C ASP A 232 10.84 20.97 -25.44
N HIS A 233 10.96 19.80 -26.05
CA HIS A 233 11.53 19.51 -27.36
C HIS A 233 10.81 18.32 -27.98
N VAL A 234 11.17 17.89 -29.19
CA VAL A 234 10.56 16.70 -29.80
C VAL A 234 10.90 15.45 -28.98
N VAL A 235 9.89 14.73 -28.52
CA VAL A 235 10.02 13.51 -27.70
C VAL A 235 9.56 12.30 -28.52
N LEU A 236 10.30 11.20 -28.43
CA LEU A 236 10.01 9.94 -29.12
C LEU A 236 9.53 8.89 -28.11
N GLY A 237 8.36 8.29 -28.37
CA GLY A 237 7.89 7.13 -27.61
C GLY A 237 8.55 5.86 -28.15
N LEU A 238 9.40 5.21 -27.35
CA LEU A 238 10.15 4.03 -27.79
C LEU A 238 9.49 2.73 -27.31
N LYS A 239 9.84 1.63 -27.98
CA LYS A 239 9.51 0.27 -27.56
C LYS A 239 10.09 -0.02 -26.19
N GLY A 240 9.38 -0.78 -25.37
CA GLY A 240 9.83 -1.22 -24.05
C GLY A 240 9.07 -2.46 -23.60
N ARG A 241 9.28 -2.88 -22.35
CA ARG A 241 8.41 -3.88 -21.72
C ARG A 241 7.06 -3.21 -21.46
N VAL A 242 5.95 -3.95 -21.51
CA VAL A 242 4.63 -3.39 -21.16
C VAL A 242 4.67 -2.79 -19.75
N GLY A 243 4.36 -1.50 -19.61
CA GLY A 243 4.49 -0.73 -18.37
C GLY A 243 5.93 -0.28 -18.03
N GLU A 244 6.85 -0.33 -19.00
CA GLU A 244 8.19 0.26 -18.96
C GLU A 244 8.53 0.73 -20.39
N GLU A 245 7.68 1.59 -20.95
CA GLU A 245 7.81 2.11 -22.33
C GLU A 245 8.37 3.54 -22.27
N PRO A 246 9.62 3.79 -22.72
CA PRO A 246 10.28 5.06 -22.40
C PRO A 246 9.92 6.17 -23.39
N GLU A 247 9.69 7.38 -22.87
CA GLU A 247 9.63 8.63 -23.63
C GLU A 247 10.96 9.36 -23.54
N ILE A 248 11.67 9.50 -24.67
CA ILE A 248 13.02 10.09 -24.69
C ILE A 248 13.08 11.28 -25.65
N GLY A 249 13.72 12.35 -25.19
CA GLY A 249 14.03 13.50 -26.01
C GLY A 249 14.86 13.15 -27.24
N LEU A 250 14.46 13.66 -28.41
CA LEU A 250 15.27 13.58 -29.63
C LEU A 250 16.69 14.12 -29.43
N PRO A 251 16.94 15.25 -28.72
CA PRO A 251 18.29 15.73 -28.44
C PRO A 251 19.16 14.73 -27.65
N ASP A 252 18.58 13.99 -26.71
CA ASP A 252 19.31 13.00 -25.91
C ASP A 252 19.72 11.80 -26.76
N LEU A 253 18.82 11.35 -27.65
CA LEU A 253 19.10 10.29 -28.61
C LEU A 253 20.16 10.71 -29.64
N GLU A 254 20.07 11.94 -30.15
CA GLU A 254 21.05 12.52 -31.07
C GLU A 254 22.43 12.64 -30.39
N ALA A 255 22.50 13.16 -29.15
CA ALA A 255 23.73 13.28 -28.38
C ALA A 255 24.40 11.92 -28.17
N LYS A 256 23.61 10.88 -27.83
CA LYS A 256 24.14 9.52 -27.67
C LYS A 256 24.51 8.84 -28.98
N MET A 257 23.81 9.14 -30.07
CA MET A 257 24.19 8.65 -31.39
C MET A 257 25.53 9.25 -31.87
N ILE A 258 25.82 10.51 -31.51
CA ILE A 258 27.12 11.17 -31.81
C ILE A 258 28.28 10.47 -31.09
N GLU A 259 28.06 9.96 -29.86
CA GLU A 259 29.05 9.13 -29.15
C GLU A 259 29.30 7.76 -29.81
N GLY A 260 28.40 7.35 -30.71
CA GLY A 260 28.47 6.12 -31.50
C GLY A 260 27.30 5.18 -31.25
N GLN A 261 26.93 4.39 -32.26
CA GLN A 261 25.80 3.46 -32.18
C GLN A 261 25.94 2.45 -31.02
N GLU A 262 27.16 1.99 -30.71
CA GLU A 262 27.39 1.10 -29.56
C GLU A 262 27.11 1.77 -28.21
N ALA A 263 27.41 3.07 -28.08
CA ALA A 263 27.14 3.84 -26.88
C ALA A 263 25.63 4.02 -26.67
N LEU A 264 24.88 4.34 -27.73
CA LEU A 264 23.42 4.40 -27.69
C LEU A 264 22.81 3.03 -27.33
N VAL A 265 23.29 1.95 -27.92
CA VAL A 265 22.82 0.58 -27.62
C VAL A 265 23.06 0.26 -26.14
N ALA A 266 24.25 0.55 -25.60
CA ALA A 266 24.53 0.35 -24.17
C ALA A 266 23.58 1.21 -23.31
N TRP A 267 23.40 2.47 -23.68
CA TRP A 267 22.54 3.41 -22.95
C TRP A 267 21.06 3.00 -22.93
N LEU A 268 20.55 2.32 -23.96
CA LEU A 268 19.15 1.85 -23.96
C LEU A 268 18.96 0.45 -23.35
N SER A 269 20.05 -0.23 -22.92
CA SER A 269 20.00 -1.64 -22.50
C SER A 269 20.81 -2.01 -21.25
N ASP A 270 21.54 -1.08 -20.64
CA ASP A 270 22.33 -1.32 -19.42
C ASP A 270 21.48 -1.61 -18.17
N SER A 271 22.13 -2.01 -17.08
CA SER A 271 21.46 -2.35 -15.81
C SER A 271 20.78 -1.16 -15.12
N ASP A 272 21.20 0.06 -15.42
CA ASP A 272 20.66 1.29 -14.85
C ASP A 272 19.55 1.89 -15.74
N ALA A 273 19.43 1.45 -16.99
CA ALA A 273 18.48 1.95 -17.96
C ALA A 273 17.02 1.79 -17.49
N ALA A 274 16.73 0.70 -16.76
CA ALA A 274 15.39 0.48 -16.20
C ALA A 274 15.06 1.50 -15.10
N LYS A 275 16.01 1.75 -14.19
CA LYS A 275 15.85 2.73 -13.10
C LYS A 275 15.76 4.16 -13.63
N ALA A 276 16.45 4.43 -14.73
CA ALA A 276 16.47 5.71 -15.40
C ALA A 276 15.32 5.89 -16.42
N GLY A 277 14.38 4.93 -16.53
CA GLY A 277 13.23 5.04 -17.42
C GLY A 277 13.58 5.13 -18.92
N ARG A 278 14.72 4.56 -19.34
CA ARG A 278 15.23 4.63 -20.74
C ARG A 278 15.39 3.27 -21.41
N ARG A 279 14.89 2.19 -20.78
CA ARG A 279 15.15 0.82 -21.24
C ARG A 279 14.25 0.42 -22.40
N VAL A 280 14.85 0.04 -23.53
CA VAL A 280 14.13 -0.45 -24.70
C VAL A 280 14.10 -1.98 -24.79
N GLY A 281 15.19 -2.63 -24.37
CA GLY A 281 15.31 -4.09 -24.44
C GLY A 281 16.71 -4.57 -24.09
N THR A 282 17.04 -5.80 -24.51
CA THR A 282 18.41 -6.33 -24.39
C THR A 282 19.34 -5.68 -25.42
N LYS A 283 20.65 -5.68 -25.14
CA LYS A 283 21.67 -5.13 -26.03
C LYS A 283 21.54 -5.64 -27.48
N ALA A 284 21.28 -6.94 -27.65
CA ALA A 284 21.09 -7.56 -28.94
C ALA A 284 19.80 -7.10 -29.64
N GLN A 285 18.70 -6.93 -28.90
CA GLN A 285 17.43 -6.45 -29.45
C GLN A 285 17.56 -5.00 -29.94
N VAL A 286 18.14 -4.10 -29.13
CA VAL A 286 18.30 -2.69 -29.49
C VAL A 286 19.21 -2.55 -30.71
N ALA A 287 20.36 -3.26 -30.75
CA ALA A 287 21.24 -3.25 -31.90
C ALA A 287 20.54 -3.74 -33.19
N ARG A 288 19.74 -4.81 -33.09
CA ARG A 288 18.97 -5.34 -34.23
C ARG A 288 17.96 -4.33 -34.77
N LEU A 289 17.29 -3.58 -33.90
CA LEU A 289 16.32 -2.56 -34.31
C LEU A 289 17.00 -1.39 -35.03
N LEU A 290 18.11 -0.88 -34.48
CA LEU A 290 18.86 0.24 -35.09
C LEU A 290 19.47 -0.12 -36.45
N SER A 291 19.90 -1.36 -36.66
CA SER A 291 20.45 -1.82 -37.93
C SER A 291 19.40 -2.33 -38.94
N GLY A 292 18.13 -2.41 -38.55
CA GLY A 292 17.05 -2.85 -39.44
C GLY A 292 16.68 -1.79 -40.48
N PRO A 293 16.24 -2.16 -41.69
CA PRO A 293 15.71 -1.21 -42.65
C PRO A 293 14.41 -0.58 -42.12
N VAL A 294 14.19 0.70 -42.42
CA VAL A 294 12.89 1.36 -42.20
C VAL A 294 12.00 1.04 -43.40
N ASP A 295 10.92 0.30 -43.19
CA ASP A 295 10.01 -0.03 -44.27
C ASP A 295 9.16 1.17 -44.72
N GLN A 296 8.54 1.06 -45.90
CA GLN A 296 7.77 2.15 -46.50
C GLN A 296 6.55 2.55 -45.67
N HIS A 297 5.95 1.60 -44.94
CA HIS A 297 4.77 1.85 -44.11
C HIS A 297 5.15 2.66 -42.86
N LEU A 298 6.22 2.25 -42.17
CA LEU A 298 6.77 2.97 -41.02
C LEU A 298 7.22 4.38 -41.42
N ARG A 299 7.86 4.53 -42.59
CA ARG A 299 8.28 5.85 -43.09
C ARG A 299 7.10 6.75 -43.43
N ALA A 300 6.03 6.21 -44.03
CA ALA A 300 4.80 6.96 -44.28
C ALA A 300 4.13 7.42 -42.98
N GLY A 301 4.05 6.52 -41.98
CA GLY A 301 3.55 6.85 -40.65
C GLY A 301 4.38 7.93 -39.95
N LEU A 302 5.71 7.92 -40.13
CA LEU A 302 6.60 8.94 -39.59
C LEU A 302 6.37 10.32 -40.22
N ILE A 303 6.17 10.39 -41.55
CA ILE A 303 5.83 11.65 -42.24
C ILE A 303 4.55 12.26 -41.65
N GLN A 304 3.54 11.42 -41.41
CA GLN A 304 2.28 11.86 -40.81
C GLN A 304 2.45 12.30 -39.36
N ALA A 305 3.21 11.54 -38.55
CA ALA A 305 3.49 11.89 -37.16
C ALA A 305 4.27 13.22 -37.02
N CYS A 306 5.10 13.55 -38.00
CA CYS A 306 5.85 14.80 -38.09
C CYS A 306 5.09 15.94 -38.81
N GLN A 307 3.78 15.82 -39.05
CA GLN A 307 2.98 16.83 -39.77
C GLN A 307 3.59 17.25 -41.13
N SER A 308 4.16 16.30 -41.86
CA SER A 308 4.86 16.53 -43.15
C SER A 308 6.15 17.36 -43.08
N ASP A 309 6.71 17.63 -41.89
CA ASP A 309 8.03 18.25 -41.74
C ASP A 309 9.15 17.28 -42.16
N GLN A 310 9.64 17.45 -43.39
CA GLN A 310 10.69 16.60 -43.96
C GLN A 310 12.03 16.72 -43.20
N ALA A 311 12.35 17.88 -42.64
CA ALA A 311 13.59 18.05 -41.88
C ALA A 311 13.54 17.24 -40.58
N LEU A 312 12.38 17.23 -39.92
CA LEU A 312 12.18 16.43 -38.71
C LEU A 312 12.15 14.92 -39.01
N VAL A 313 11.51 14.50 -40.10
CA VAL A 313 11.50 13.09 -40.54
C VAL A 313 12.91 12.56 -40.71
N VAL A 314 13.78 13.31 -41.40
CA VAL A 314 15.18 12.91 -41.62
C VAL A 314 15.96 12.76 -40.30
N ARG A 315 15.68 13.61 -39.31
CA ARG A 315 16.31 13.52 -37.98
C ARG A 315 15.87 12.30 -37.19
N ILE A 316 14.61 11.89 -37.31
CA ILE A 316 14.04 10.77 -36.56
C ILE A 316 14.27 9.42 -37.26
N GLU A 317 14.44 9.41 -38.59
CA GLU A 317 14.62 8.20 -39.40
C GLU A 317 15.68 7.20 -38.85
N PRO A 318 16.85 7.62 -38.31
CA PRO A 318 17.82 6.71 -37.68
C PRO A 318 17.28 5.93 -36.48
N PHE A 319 16.24 6.45 -35.83
CA PHE A 319 15.62 5.86 -34.64
C PHE A 319 14.25 5.23 -34.93
N ALA A 320 13.76 5.28 -36.17
CA ALA A 320 12.38 4.92 -36.52
C ALA A 320 11.99 3.50 -36.06
N ASN A 321 12.90 2.54 -36.18
CA ASN A 321 12.66 1.15 -35.75
C ASN A 321 12.58 0.96 -34.23
N LEU A 322 13.05 1.94 -33.44
CA LEU A 322 12.90 1.97 -31.99
C LEU A 322 11.53 2.50 -31.55
N LEU A 323 10.81 3.23 -32.41
CA LEU A 323 9.53 3.85 -32.07
C LEU A 323 8.46 2.80 -31.76
N ARG A 324 7.68 3.02 -30.71
CA ARG A 324 6.49 2.21 -30.42
C ARG A 324 5.32 2.65 -31.31
N PRO A 325 4.53 1.70 -31.83
CA PRO A 325 3.29 2.03 -32.52
C PRO A 325 2.19 2.43 -31.53
N ASP A 326 1.35 3.38 -31.90
CA ASP A 326 0.09 3.67 -31.22
C ASP A 326 -1.03 2.67 -31.63
N LEU A 327 -2.27 2.91 -31.18
CA LEU A 327 -3.42 2.05 -31.49
C LEU A 327 -3.83 2.05 -32.98
N ARG A 328 -3.32 2.99 -33.78
CA ARG A 328 -3.52 3.08 -35.23
C ARG A 328 -2.34 2.49 -36.01
N ASP A 329 -1.43 1.81 -35.32
CA ASP A 329 -0.15 1.31 -35.83
C ASP A 329 0.80 2.42 -36.36
N ARG A 330 0.65 3.67 -35.88
CA ARG A 330 1.51 4.80 -36.26
C ARG A 330 2.64 5.01 -35.25
N PRO A 331 3.84 5.43 -35.68
CA PRO A 331 4.94 5.72 -34.76
C PRO A 331 4.61 6.89 -33.83
N ILE A 332 4.92 6.74 -32.54
CA ILE A 332 4.69 7.78 -31.54
C ILE A 332 5.79 8.85 -31.57
N VAL A 333 5.38 10.07 -31.94
CA VAL A 333 6.21 11.29 -31.95
C VAL A 333 5.39 12.41 -31.30
N PHE A 334 5.97 13.06 -30.30
CA PHE A 334 5.42 14.23 -29.63
C PHE A 334 6.21 15.46 -30.08
N LEU A 335 5.52 16.42 -30.71
CA LEU A 335 6.15 17.66 -31.18
C LEU A 335 6.46 18.59 -29.99
N GLN A 336 7.37 19.54 -30.20
CA GLN A 336 7.66 20.55 -29.19
C GLN A 336 6.38 21.32 -28.81
N GLY A 337 6.14 21.48 -27.51
CA GLY A 337 4.93 22.09 -26.95
C GLY A 337 3.72 21.14 -26.88
N ALA A 338 3.82 19.91 -27.38
CA ALA A 338 2.77 18.92 -27.23
C ALA A 338 2.66 18.44 -25.77
N VAL A 339 1.44 18.19 -25.34
CA VAL A 339 1.14 17.49 -24.08
C VAL A 339 1.11 16.00 -24.38
N TYR A 340 1.85 15.21 -23.60
CA TYR A 340 1.91 13.75 -23.75
C TYR A 340 1.88 13.07 -22.39
N VAL A 341 1.48 11.80 -22.38
CA VAL A 341 1.36 10.97 -21.17
C VAL A 341 2.70 10.31 -20.86
N THR A 342 3.11 10.34 -19.60
CA THR A 342 4.29 9.63 -19.10
C THR A 342 4.02 9.07 -17.69
N GLU A 343 4.82 8.11 -17.24
CA GLU A 343 4.68 7.50 -15.91
C GLU A 343 5.04 8.51 -14.81
N THR A 344 4.21 8.61 -13.77
CA THR A 344 4.58 9.32 -12.54
C THR A 344 5.03 8.33 -11.49
N GLY A 345 6.15 8.59 -10.82
CA GLY A 345 6.70 7.70 -9.78
C GLY A 345 5.85 7.58 -8.50
N SER A 346 4.58 8.01 -8.51
CA SER A 346 3.77 8.25 -7.31
C SER A 346 3.16 6.99 -6.69
N ARG A 347 2.88 5.93 -7.47
CA ARG A 347 2.13 4.75 -7.00
C ARG A 347 2.87 3.42 -6.98
N ARG A 348 3.88 3.20 -7.83
CA ARG A 348 4.77 2.01 -7.76
C ARG A 348 5.40 1.82 -6.37
N ASP A 349 5.50 2.90 -5.59
CA ASP A 349 6.03 2.88 -4.23
C ASP A 349 4.98 2.60 -3.12
N SER A 350 3.67 2.63 -3.44
CA SER A 350 2.57 2.52 -2.46
C SER A 350 2.13 1.10 -2.10
N GLY A 351 2.55 0.09 -2.88
CA GLY A 351 2.37 -1.34 -2.55
C GLY A 351 0.93 -1.86 -2.50
N THR A 352 -0.10 -1.02 -2.67
CA THR A 352 -1.51 -1.43 -2.68
C THR A 352 -1.87 -2.13 -3.99
N ALA A 353 -2.24 -3.40 -3.86
CA ALA A 353 -2.81 -4.19 -4.94
C ALA A 353 -4.35 -4.10 -4.93
N TYR A 354 -4.95 -4.33 -6.08
CA TYR A 354 -6.41 -4.31 -6.29
C TYR A 354 -7.14 -5.34 -5.42
N THR A 355 -8.09 -4.87 -4.60
CA THR A 355 -8.91 -5.70 -3.71
C THR A 355 -9.90 -6.54 -4.52
N THR A 356 -9.79 -7.88 -4.45
CA THR A 356 -10.78 -8.76 -5.09
C THR A 356 -12.13 -8.68 -4.40
N LYS A 357 -13.19 -9.07 -5.10
CA LYS A 357 -14.56 -9.05 -4.58
C LYS A 357 -14.70 -9.88 -3.30
N GLU A 358 -14.14 -11.09 -3.29
CA GLU A 358 -14.19 -11.99 -2.13
C GLU A 358 -13.53 -11.35 -0.91
N LEU A 359 -12.41 -10.67 -1.12
CA LEU A 359 -11.67 -10.00 -0.06
C LEU A 359 -12.41 -8.76 0.46
N ALA A 360 -13.03 -7.99 -0.44
CA ALA A 360 -13.87 -6.84 -0.08
C ALA A 360 -15.11 -7.27 0.73
N ASP A 361 -15.81 -8.30 0.26
CA ASP A 361 -17.00 -8.86 0.92
C ASP A 361 -16.67 -9.36 2.33
N GLU A 362 -15.55 -10.08 2.51
CA GLU A 362 -15.12 -10.57 3.83
C GLU A 362 -14.78 -9.42 4.80
N VAL A 363 -14.07 -8.39 4.34
CA VAL A 363 -13.73 -7.21 5.15
C VAL A 363 -15.00 -6.52 5.64
N VAL A 364 -15.97 -6.35 4.74
CA VAL A 364 -17.24 -5.68 5.02
C VAL A 364 -18.12 -6.51 5.95
N GLU A 365 -18.29 -7.81 5.67
CA GLU A 365 -19.19 -8.69 6.43
C GLU A 365 -18.85 -8.65 7.92
N HIS A 366 -17.58 -8.88 8.26
CA HIS A 366 -17.16 -8.96 9.66
C HIS A 366 -17.08 -7.59 10.34
N ALA A 367 -16.94 -6.50 9.58
CA ALA A 367 -17.01 -5.14 10.14
C ALA A 367 -18.45 -4.69 10.42
N LEU A 368 -19.41 -5.06 9.56
CA LEU A 368 -20.77 -4.52 9.58
C LEU A 368 -21.81 -5.46 10.22
N ALA A 369 -21.60 -6.79 10.22
CA ALA A 369 -22.50 -7.73 10.89
C ALA A 369 -22.77 -7.36 12.36
N PRO A 370 -21.76 -6.98 13.19
CA PRO A 370 -22.01 -6.55 14.57
C PRO A 370 -22.93 -5.34 14.70
N LEU A 371 -22.98 -4.49 13.66
CA LEU A 371 -23.78 -3.27 13.64
C LEU A 371 -25.20 -3.49 13.11
N CYS A 372 -25.43 -4.56 12.35
CA CYS A 372 -26.71 -4.87 11.71
C CYS A 372 -27.60 -5.78 12.55
N PHE A 373 -27.04 -6.56 13.48
CA PHE A 373 -27.78 -7.54 14.29
C PHE A 373 -27.74 -7.20 15.80
N SER A 374 -28.84 -7.48 16.52
CA SER A 374 -28.94 -7.34 17.98
C SER A 374 -30.07 -8.22 18.55
N PRO A 375 -29.78 -9.31 19.29
CA PRO A 375 -28.45 -9.86 19.52
C PRO A 375 -27.78 -10.23 18.18
N GLY A 376 -26.46 -10.06 18.10
CA GLY A 376 -25.66 -10.31 16.91
C GLY A 376 -24.32 -10.99 17.22
N PRO A 377 -23.35 -10.97 16.29
CA PRO A 377 -22.03 -11.62 16.49
C PRO A 377 -21.26 -11.09 17.71
N GLN A 378 -21.51 -9.84 18.11
CA GLN A 378 -20.92 -9.24 19.31
C GLN A 378 -21.52 -9.77 20.63
N ASP A 379 -22.72 -10.35 20.58
CA ASP A 379 -23.51 -10.78 21.74
C ASP A 379 -23.51 -12.30 21.90
N VAL A 380 -23.75 -13.04 20.80
CA VAL A 380 -23.94 -14.49 20.78
C VAL A 380 -23.23 -15.15 19.57
N PRO A 381 -22.51 -16.28 19.77
CA PRO A 381 -21.84 -16.99 18.67
C PRO A 381 -22.78 -17.69 17.68
N ASP A 382 -23.96 -18.14 18.12
CA ASP A 382 -24.90 -18.88 17.26
C ASP A 382 -25.64 -17.92 16.32
N THR A 383 -25.42 -18.08 15.02
CA THR A 383 -26.05 -17.26 13.97
C THR A 383 -27.57 -17.43 13.92
N ASN A 384 -28.13 -18.53 14.41
CA ASN A 384 -29.59 -18.74 14.48
C ASN A 384 -30.27 -17.83 15.52
N GLU A 385 -29.50 -17.37 16.51
CA GLU A 385 -29.98 -16.44 17.52
C GLU A 385 -29.92 -14.98 17.07
N TRP A 386 -29.23 -14.68 15.96
CA TRP A 386 -29.09 -13.32 15.48
C TRP A 386 -30.44 -12.74 15.07
N ARG A 387 -30.65 -11.46 15.36
CA ARG A 387 -31.87 -10.72 15.00
C ARG A 387 -31.51 -9.45 14.28
N ILE A 388 -32.00 -9.30 13.05
CA ILE A 388 -31.77 -8.10 12.24
C ILE A 388 -32.35 -6.87 12.96
N ARG A 389 -31.62 -5.75 12.91
CA ARG A 389 -32.13 -4.46 13.41
C ARG A 389 -33.19 -3.88 12.48
N PRO A 390 -34.05 -2.97 12.98
CA PRO A 390 -35.02 -2.26 12.15
C PRO A 390 -34.39 -1.55 10.96
N SER A 391 -35.16 -1.36 9.88
CA SER A 391 -34.69 -0.73 8.64
C SER A 391 -34.16 0.69 8.87
N ALA A 392 -34.81 1.45 9.76
CA ALA A 392 -34.34 2.77 10.18
C ALA A 392 -32.95 2.75 10.85
N ASP A 393 -32.67 1.75 11.68
CA ASP A 393 -31.37 1.58 12.34
C ASP A 393 -30.28 1.22 11.32
N ILE A 394 -30.61 0.47 10.26
CA ILE A 394 -29.68 0.13 9.18
C ILE A 394 -29.37 1.36 8.34
N LEU A 395 -30.37 2.17 7.97
CA LEU A 395 -30.20 3.38 7.18
C LEU A 395 -29.47 4.51 7.94
N ASP A 396 -29.49 4.49 9.28
CA ASP A 396 -28.76 5.45 10.11
C ASP A 396 -27.24 5.13 10.20
N LEU A 397 -26.80 3.93 9.78
CA LEU A 397 -25.39 3.53 9.83
C LEU A 397 -24.52 4.43 8.96
N LYS A 398 -23.40 4.92 9.51
CA LYS A 398 -22.38 5.68 8.77
C LYS A 398 -21.11 4.84 8.59
N VAL A 399 -20.83 4.43 7.36
CA VAL A 399 -19.69 3.58 7.00
C VAL A 399 -18.76 4.32 6.05
N CYS A 400 -17.47 4.40 6.39
CA CYS A 400 -16.48 5.12 5.58
C CYS A 400 -15.33 4.24 5.12
N ASP A 401 -14.93 4.41 3.85
CA ASP A 401 -13.59 4.00 3.38
C ASP A 401 -12.64 5.22 3.28
N PRO A 402 -11.59 5.31 4.14
CA PRO A 402 -10.71 6.48 4.21
C PRO A 402 -9.62 6.50 3.13
N ALA A 403 -9.54 5.47 2.29
CA ALA A 403 -8.66 5.36 1.13
C ALA A 403 -9.39 4.58 0.02
N VAL A 404 -10.52 5.15 -0.43
CA VAL A 404 -11.57 4.45 -1.18
C VAL A 404 -11.11 3.88 -2.52
N GLY A 405 -10.06 4.45 -3.13
CA GLY A 405 -9.54 3.98 -4.41
C GLY A 405 -10.65 3.91 -5.47
N SER A 406 -10.80 2.76 -6.12
CA SER A 406 -11.85 2.52 -7.13
C SER A 406 -13.25 2.28 -6.54
N GLY A 407 -13.38 2.23 -5.21
CA GLY A 407 -14.65 2.00 -4.51
C GLY A 407 -15.02 0.53 -4.28
N ALA A 408 -14.13 -0.44 -4.49
CA ALA A 408 -14.45 -1.87 -4.36
C ALA A 408 -15.03 -2.24 -2.97
N ILE A 409 -14.38 -1.80 -1.89
CA ILE A 409 -14.85 -2.06 -0.52
C ILE A 409 -16.13 -1.28 -0.21
N LEU A 410 -16.25 -0.04 -0.71
CA LEU A 410 -17.45 0.77 -0.51
C LEU A 410 -18.67 0.19 -1.25
N VAL A 411 -18.47 -0.35 -2.45
CA VAL A 411 -19.49 -1.09 -3.21
C VAL A 411 -19.90 -2.37 -2.48
N ALA A 412 -18.94 -3.12 -1.92
CA ALA A 412 -19.23 -4.29 -1.08
C ALA A 412 -20.05 -3.89 0.16
N ALA A 413 -19.71 -2.78 0.83
CA ALA A 413 -20.47 -2.23 1.95
C ALA A 413 -21.91 -1.87 1.55
N CYS A 414 -22.08 -1.21 0.40
CA CYS A 414 -23.39 -0.87 -0.14
C CYS A 414 -24.25 -2.11 -0.40
N ARG A 415 -23.68 -3.14 -1.05
CA ARG A 415 -24.39 -4.40 -1.32
C ARG A 415 -24.76 -5.13 -0.03
N TYR A 416 -23.81 -5.26 0.91
CA TYR A 416 -24.03 -5.93 2.19
C TYR A 416 -25.16 -5.26 2.98
N LEU A 417 -25.09 -3.94 3.15
CA LEU A 417 -26.12 -3.19 3.89
C LEU A 417 -27.48 -3.20 3.17
N ALA A 418 -27.51 -3.17 1.83
CA ALA A 418 -28.76 -3.29 1.08
C ALA A 418 -29.43 -4.64 1.31
N ASP A 419 -28.66 -5.74 1.35
CA ASP A 419 -29.19 -7.06 1.68
C ASP A 419 -29.73 -7.12 3.11
N ARG A 420 -29.03 -6.49 4.08
CA ARG A 420 -29.49 -6.37 5.47
C ARG A 420 -30.74 -5.49 5.60
N LEU A 421 -30.86 -4.44 4.78
CA LEU A 421 -32.03 -3.58 4.73
C LEU A 421 -33.26 -4.32 4.21
N ILE A 422 -33.11 -5.13 3.15
CA ILE A 422 -34.19 -5.96 2.63
C ILE A 422 -34.62 -7.02 3.66
N GLU A 423 -33.66 -7.58 4.38
CA GLU A 423 -33.92 -8.50 5.50
C GLU A 423 -34.73 -7.82 6.62
N ALA A 424 -34.38 -6.58 6.97
CA ALA A 424 -35.11 -5.77 7.94
C ALA A 424 -36.53 -5.45 7.46
N TRP A 425 -36.72 -5.02 6.21
CA TRP A 425 -38.04 -4.80 5.61
C TRP A 425 -38.91 -6.06 5.65
N ARG A 426 -38.33 -7.24 5.39
CA ARG A 426 -39.05 -8.51 5.50
C ARG A 426 -39.48 -8.78 6.95
N ALA A 427 -38.60 -8.54 7.93
CA ALA A 427 -38.92 -8.70 9.35
C ALA A 427 -40.02 -7.72 9.81
N GLU A 428 -40.10 -6.55 9.18
CA GLU A 428 -41.13 -5.51 9.42
C GLU A 428 -42.44 -5.78 8.66
N GLY A 429 -42.49 -6.81 7.82
CA GLY A 429 -43.69 -7.20 7.07
C GLY A 429 -43.92 -6.39 5.79
N ASP A 430 -42.89 -5.76 5.21
CA ASP A 430 -43.01 -5.10 3.92
C ASP A 430 -43.29 -6.14 2.82
N VAL A 431 -44.44 -5.97 2.16
CA VAL A 431 -44.92 -6.86 1.10
C VAL A 431 -43.93 -6.91 -0.09
N ARG A 432 -43.19 -5.82 -0.34
CA ARG A 432 -42.17 -5.75 -1.41
C ARG A 432 -41.02 -6.72 -1.14
N ALA A 433 -40.72 -7.02 0.13
CA ALA A 433 -39.61 -7.88 0.56
C ALA A 433 -40.04 -9.34 0.89
N ALA A 434 -41.34 -9.67 0.78
CA ALA A 434 -41.95 -10.88 1.36
C ALA A 434 -41.71 -12.21 0.61
N ASN A 435 -41.41 -12.20 -0.70
CA ASN A 435 -41.21 -13.44 -1.47
C ASN A 435 -39.78 -14.01 -1.33
N THR A 436 -39.59 -15.31 -1.64
CA THR A 436 -38.31 -16.07 -1.48
C THR A 436 -37.50 -16.30 -2.78
N ALA A 437 -38.06 -16.03 -3.96
CA ALA A 437 -37.36 -16.18 -5.25
C ALA A 437 -36.14 -15.25 -5.38
N THR A 438 -35.04 -15.62 -6.04
CA THR A 438 -33.87 -14.73 -6.19
C THR A 438 -34.10 -13.66 -7.26
N ALA A 439 -33.25 -12.62 -7.37
CA ALA A 439 -33.34 -11.64 -8.47
C ALA A 439 -33.15 -12.29 -9.86
N ALA A 440 -32.57 -13.48 -9.93
CA ALA A 440 -32.48 -14.29 -11.15
C ALA A 440 -33.83 -14.94 -11.53
N ASP A 441 -34.75 -15.09 -10.57
CA ASP A 441 -36.04 -15.79 -10.75
C ASP A 441 -37.22 -14.82 -10.94
N ASP A 442 -37.09 -13.55 -10.53
CA ASP A 442 -38.16 -12.54 -10.60
C ASP A 442 -37.59 -11.13 -10.90
N PRO A 443 -37.81 -10.58 -12.10
CA PRO A 443 -37.37 -9.23 -12.47
C PRO A 443 -37.91 -8.12 -11.55
N SER A 444 -39.05 -8.32 -10.88
CA SER A 444 -39.62 -7.33 -9.94
C SER A 444 -38.83 -7.22 -8.63
N ARG A 445 -37.98 -8.20 -8.30
CA ARG A 445 -37.01 -8.11 -7.18
C ARG A 445 -35.82 -7.24 -7.51
N LEU A 446 -35.47 -7.07 -8.79
CA LEU A 446 -34.38 -6.19 -9.21
C LEU A 446 -34.67 -4.76 -8.77
N ASP A 447 -35.93 -4.32 -8.85
CA ASP A 447 -36.36 -2.99 -8.42
C ASP A 447 -36.19 -2.80 -6.90
N VAL A 448 -36.55 -3.79 -6.07
CA VAL A 448 -36.39 -3.72 -4.59
C VAL A 448 -34.92 -3.71 -4.19
N VAL A 449 -34.08 -4.52 -4.85
CA VAL A 449 -32.62 -4.54 -4.60
C VAL A 449 -31.98 -3.21 -4.99
N ILE A 450 -32.35 -2.67 -6.15
CA ILE A 450 -31.85 -1.36 -6.59
C ILE A 450 -32.33 -0.26 -5.65
N GLU A 451 -33.60 -0.29 -5.21
CA GLU A 451 -34.15 0.67 -4.23
C GLU A 451 -33.33 0.63 -2.93
N ALA A 452 -33.10 -0.55 -2.36
CA ALA A 452 -32.29 -0.70 -1.15
C ALA A 452 -30.86 -0.19 -1.33
N ARG A 453 -30.21 -0.51 -2.45
CA ARG A 453 -28.86 -0.03 -2.77
C ARG A 453 -28.80 1.49 -2.92
N ARG A 454 -29.81 2.11 -3.53
CA ARG A 454 -29.89 3.57 -3.66
C ARG A 454 -30.01 4.25 -2.30
N LEU A 455 -30.90 3.76 -1.43
CA LEU A 455 -31.05 4.30 -0.08
C LEU A 455 -29.75 4.15 0.72
N VAL A 456 -29.14 2.96 0.70
CA VAL A 456 -27.88 2.71 1.41
C VAL A 456 -26.74 3.58 0.87
N ALA A 457 -26.61 3.72 -0.45
CA ALA A 457 -25.58 4.57 -1.04
C ALA A 457 -25.70 6.04 -0.64
N GLU A 458 -26.93 6.54 -0.51
CA GLU A 458 -27.18 7.95 -0.15
C GLU A 458 -27.13 8.22 1.35
N HIS A 459 -27.46 7.24 2.19
CA HIS A 459 -27.54 7.45 3.64
C HIS A 459 -26.36 6.87 4.42
N CYS A 460 -25.67 5.86 3.89
CA CYS A 460 -24.73 5.06 4.68
C CYS A 460 -23.28 5.08 4.20
N CYS A 461 -23.04 5.26 2.90
CA CYS A 461 -21.74 5.04 2.28
C CYS A 461 -20.93 6.33 2.09
N TYR A 462 -19.79 6.43 2.77
CA TYR A 462 -18.85 7.54 2.69
C TYR A 462 -17.47 7.07 2.19
N GLY A 463 -16.74 7.91 1.47
CA GLY A 463 -15.44 7.55 0.91
C GLY A 463 -14.49 8.74 0.84
N VAL A 464 -13.21 8.50 1.06
CA VAL A 464 -12.15 9.51 0.92
C VAL A 464 -10.99 8.93 0.15
N ASP A 465 -10.45 9.69 -0.81
CA ASP A 465 -9.14 9.41 -1.41
C ASP A 465 -8.36 10.71 -1.60
N ARG A 466 -7.04 10.65 -1.52
CA ARG A 466 -6.20 11.82 -1.81
C ARG A 466 -6.19 12.16 -3.30
N ASN A 467 -6.43 11.19 -4.17
CA ASN A 467 -6.49 11.38 -5.61
C ASN A 467 -7.93 11.73 -6.05
N PRO A 468 -8.18 12.94 -6.59
CA PRO A 468 -9.50 13.32 -7.10
C PRO A 468 -10.05 12.35 -8.15
N MET A 469 -9.19 11.74 -8.97
CA MET A 469 -9.62 10.77 -9.97
C MET A 469 -10.10 9.46 -9.36
N ALA A 470 -9.51 9.04 -8.23
CA ALA A 470 -9.99 7.85 -7.50
C ALA A 470 -11.39 8.11 -6.91
N VAL A 471 -11.64 9.31 -6.38
CA VAL A 471 -12.98 9.73 -5.92
C VAL A 471 -14.02 9.61 -7.03
N GLU A 472 -13.69 10.07 -8.24
CA GLU A 472 -14.60 9.99 -9.38
C GLU A 472 -14.80 8.55 -9.85
N MET A 473 -13.77 7.71 -9.76
CA MET A 473 -13.89 6.27 -9.98
C MET A 473 -14.82 5.60 -8.97
N ALA A 474 -14.69 5.91 -7.68
CA ALA A 474 -15.55 5.37 -6.65
C ALA A 474 -17.02 5.78 -6.88
N LYS A 475 -17.28 7.04 -7.28
CA LYS A 475 -18.63 7.50 -7.66
C LYS A 475 -19.19 6.73 -8.84
N LEU A 476 -18.40 6.52 -9.90
CA LEU A 476 -18.81 5.71 -11.06
C LEU A 476 -19.15 4.27 -10.65
N SER A 477 -18.31 3.64 -9.84
CA SER A 477 -18.54 2.29 -9.31
C SER A 477 -19.84 2.20 -8.50
N MET A 478 -20.11 3.21 -7.67
CA MET A 478 -21.34 3.31 -6.91
C MET A 478 -22.55 3.51 -7.84
N TRP A 479 -22.49 4.39 -8.84
CA TRP A 479 -23.57 4.58 -9.80
C TRP A 479 -23.88 3.32 -10.59
N LEU A 480 -22.87 2.58 -11.05
CA LEU A 480 -23.10 1.28 -11.71
C LEU A 480 -23.79 0.27 -10.80
N THR A 481 -23.61 0.40 -9.48
CA THR A 481 -24.26 -0.46 -8.48
C THR A 481 -25.69 0.00 -8.15
N THR A 482 -26.01 1.29 -8.27
CA THR A 482 -27.29 1.92 -7.87
C THR A 482 -28.16 2.42 -9.04
N VAL A 483 -27.70 2.26 -10.28
CA VAL A 483 -28.39 2.72 -11.48
C VAL A 483 -29.75 2.02 -11.63
N ALA A 484 -30.76 2.80 -11.97
CA ALA A 484 -32.13 2.34 -12.17
C ALA A 484 -32.70 2.95 -13.45
N LYS A 485 -33.53 2.19 -14.17
CA LYS A 485 -34.23 2.69 -15.35
C LYS A 485 -35.14 3.86 -14.94
N ASN A 486 -35.09 4.96 -15.70
CA ASN A 486 -35.91 6.16 -15.47
C ASN A 486 -35.68 6.92 -14.15
N ARG A 487 -34.58 6.69 -13.42
CA ARG A 487 -34.19 7.51 -12.27
C ARG A 487 -32.81 8.14 -12.50
N PRO A 488 -32.55 9.36 -11.99
CA PRO A 488 -31.23 9.97 -12.12
C PRO A 488 -30.19 9.23 -11.25
N PHE A 489 -28.91 9.56 -11.45
CA PHE A 489 -27.83 9.05 -10.59
C PHE A 489 -28.04 9.51 -9.15
N THR A 490 -27.65 8.65 -8.21
CA THR A 490 -27.64 9.00 -6.78
C THR A 490 -26.65 10.14 -6.53
N PHE A 491 -27.02 11.11 -5.70
CA PHE A 491 -26.15 12.25 -5.39
C PHE A 491 -25.08 11.84 -4.35
N LEU A 492 -23.81 11.80 -4.75
CA LEU A 492 -22.70 11.26 -3.94
C LEU A 492 -21.62 12.29 -3.57
N ASP A 493 -21.70 13.53 -4.05
CA ASP A 493 -20.65 14.55 -3.83
C ASP A 493 -20.51 14.95 -2.35
N HIS A 494 -21.57 14.80 -1.58
CA HIS A 494 -21.55 15.03 -0.15
C HIS A 494 -20.80 13.95 0.65
N ALA A 495 -20.70 12.74 0.10
CA ALA A 495 -20.25 11.54 0.83
C ALA A 495 -18.90 10.99 0.34
N ILE A 496 -18.55 11.20 -0.94
CA ILE A 496 -17.27 10.76 -1.51
C ILE A 496 -16.41 11.99 -1.83
N LYS A 497 -15.38 12.21 -1.02
CA LYS A 497 -14.58 13.45 -0.96
C LYS A 497 -13.11 13.22 -1.30
N SER A 498 -12.46 14.25 -1.84
CA SER A 498 -11.02 14.23 -2.12
C SER A 498 -10.25 14.91 -0.99
N GLY A 499 -9.20 14.27 -0.48
CA GLY A 499 -8.34 14.81 0.58
C GLY A 499 -7.45 13.77 1.22
N ASP A 500 -6.38 14.22 1.87
CA ASP A 500 -5.49 13.37 2.65
C ASP A 500 -6.13 13.08 4.02
N SER A 501 -6.68 11.87 4.17
CA SER A 501 -7.40 11.44 5.37
C SER A 501 -6.54 11.34 6.64
N LEU A 502 -5.21 11.38 6.51
CA LEU A 502 -4.25 11.42 7.62
C LEU A 502 -3.75 12.83 7.94
N LEU A 503 -4.13 13.84 7.16
CA LEU A 503 -3.76 15.23 7.36
C LEU A 503 -5.01 16.08 7.53
N GLY A 504 -5.21 16.67 8.70
CA GLY A 504 -6.36 17.51 8.97
C GLY A 504 -6.86 17.36 10.40
N ILE A 505 -8.08 17.82 10.65
CA ILE A 505 -8.71 17.75 11.98
C ILE A 505 -9.74 16.62 12.00
N TRP A 506 -9.97 16.06 13.17
CA TRP A 506 -10.93 14.96 13.40
C TRP A 506 -12.04 15.33 14.39
N SER A 507 -12.02 16.55 14.94
CA SER A 507 -13.06 17.04 15.86
C SER A 507 -13.27 18.54 15.74
N PHE A 508 -14.53 18.98 15.79
CA PHE A 508 -14.86 20.41 15.89
C PHE A 508 -14.25 21.08 17.13
N ASP A 509 -13.95 20.33 18.19
CA ASP A 509 -13.28 20.90 19.37
C ASP A 509 -11.86 21.41 19.06
N GLN A 510 -11.20 20.87 18.04
CA GLN A 510 -9.90 21.37 17.58
C GLN A 510 -10.02 22.77 16.97
N LEU A 511 -11.16 23.10 16.35
CA LEU A 511 -11.48 24.46 15.89
C LEU A 511 -11.87 25.37 17.05
N ARG A 512 -12.77 24.91 17.93
CA ARG A 512 -13.23 25.70 19.09
C ARG A 512 -12.07 26.14 19.99
N HIS A 513 -11.03 25.33 20.09
CA HIS A 513 -9.83 25.62 20.90
C HIS A 513 -8.59 26.04 20.07
N LEU A 514 -8.71 26.10 18.74
CA LEU A 514 -7.63 26.35 17.79
C LEU A 514 -6.35 25.58 18.13
N HIS A 515 -6.47 24.26 18.26
CA HIS A 515 -5.32 23.41 18.59
C HIS A 515 -5.57 21.93 18.26
N PHE A 516 -4.54 21.23 17.77
CA PHE A 516 -4.63 19.78 17.52
C PHE A 516 -4.82 18.97 18.82
N SER A 517 -4.11 19.35 19.89
CA SER A 517 -4.37 18.87 21.25
C SER A 517 -5.41 19.76 21.94
N VAL A 518 -6.65 19.30 22.03
CA VAL A 518 -7.75 20.01 22.70
C VAL A 518 -7.38 20.38 24.15
N THR A 519 -6.70 19.48 24.86
CA THR A 519 -6.24 19.72 26.23
C THR A 519 -5.25 20.89 26.30
N ALA A 520 -4.27 20.94 25.38
CA ALA A 520 -3.31 22.06 25.34
C ALA A 520 -3.98 23.38 24.93
N GLY A 521 -4.91 23.34 23.96
CA GLY A 521 -5.69 24.51 23.57
C GLY A 521 -6.51 25.10 24.71
N ARG A 522 -7.09 24.24 25.57
CA ARG A 522 -7.80 24.66 26.80
C ARG A 522 -6.89 25.20 27.89
N ALA A 523 -5.68 24.64 28.01
CA ALA A 523 -4.70 25.01 29.02
C ALA A 523 -3.83 26.22 28.63
N ARG A 524 -4.07 26.82 27.46
CA ARG A 524 -3.28 27.96 26.96
C ARG A 524 -3.31 29.13 27.94
N GLU A 525 -2.14 29.64 28.31
CA GLU A 525 -2.00 30.74 29.27
C GLU A 525 -2.52 32.06 28.71
N VAL A 526 -2.34 32.30 27.41
CA VAL A 526 -2.82 33.50 26.71
C VAL A 526 -4.06 33.14 25.88
N PRO A 527 -5.27 33.57 26.29
CA PRO A 527 -6.48 33.33 25.50
C PRO A 527 -6.40 34.03 24.15
N ILE A 528 -6.80 33.32 23.09
CA ILE A 528 -6.98 33.93 21.78
C ILE A 528 -8.31 34.70 21.80
N PRO A 529 -8.33 35.99 21.41
CA PRO A 529 -9.57 36.79 21.38
C PRO A 529 -10.71 36.08 20.67
N GLY A 530 -11.88 36.00 21.32
CA GLY A 530 -13.07 35.35 20.77
C GLY A 530 -13.08 33.81 20.83
N PHE A 531 -11.93 33.14 21.03
CA PHE A 531 -11.77 31.68 21.08
C PHE A 531 -11.70 31.11 22.52
N SER A 532 -12.16 31.88 23.51
CA SER A 532 -12.44 31.39 24.85
C SER A 532 -13.83 30.74 24.92
N ALA A 533 -14.09 29.93 25.95
CA ALA A 533 -15.41 29.34 26.15
C ALA A 533 -16.50 30.44 26.22
N GLY A 534 -17.48 30.36 25.31
CA GLY A 534 -18.55 31.36 25.17
C GLY A 534 -18.15 32.67 24.47
N GLY A 535 -16.93 32.78 23.94
CA GLY A 535 -16.49 33.94 23.17
C GLY A 535 -17.12 34.01 21.76
N ASP A 536 -17.17 35.21 21.19
CA ASP A 536 -17.89 35.50 19.94
C ASP A 536 -17.40 34.66 18.75
N ALA A 537 -16.11 34.33 18.66
CA ALA A 537 -15.59 33.50 17.57
C ALA A 537 -16.00 32.02 17.72
N VAL A 538 -16.01 31.47 18.95
CA VAL A 538 -16.55 30.11 19.19
C VAL A 538 -18.04 30.06 18.86
N GLN A 539 -18.81 31.09 19.25
CA GLN A 539 -20.23 31.18 18.90
C GLN A 539 -20.45 31.26 17.39
N ALA A 540 -19.60 32.00 16.67
CA ALA A 540 -19.64 32.06 15.21
C ALA A 540 -19.34 30.69 14.58
N VAL A 541 -18.32 29.97 15.09
CA VAL A 541 -18.01 28.60 14.65
C VAL A 541 -19.21 27.68 14.86
N ASP A 542 -19.80 27.68 16.06
CA ASP A 542 -20.96 26.83 16.37
C ASP A 542 -22.18 27.18 15.52
N ARG A 543 -22.42 28.48 15.27
CA ARG A 543 -23.49 28.93 14.36
C ARG A 543 -23.29 28.38 12.95
N LEU A 544 -22.08 28.51 12.38
CA LEU A 544 -21.79 28.03 11.02
C LEU A 544 -21.91 26.51 10.89
N ILE A 545 -21.48 25.77 11.90
CA ILE A 545 -21.66 24.32 11.97
C ILE A 545 -23.15 23.96 11.93
N ASN A 546 -23.97 24.63 12.76
CA ASN A 546 -25.41 24.34 12.83
C ASN A 546 -26.14 24.73 11.53
N GLU A 547 -25.84 25.90 10.96
CA GLU A 547 -26.43 26.32 9.68
C GLU A 547 -26.12 25.34 8.55
N ALA A 548 -24.86 24.88 8.46
CA ALA A 548 -24.48 23.86 7.48
C ALA A 548 -25.13 22.51 7.77
N LEU A 549 -25.22 22.09 9.03
CA LEU A 549 -25.86 20.84 9.42
C LEU A 549 -27.35 20.83 9.08
N ASP A 550 -28.08 21.91 9.32
CA ASP A 550 -29.50 22.02 8.97
C ASP A 550 -29.72 21.80 7.47
N MET A 551 -28.86 22.41 6.63
CA MET A 551 -28.88 22.20 5.17
C MET A 551 -28.55 20.75 4.79
N ARG A 552 -27.58 20.11 5.47
CA ARG A 552 -27.24 18.70 5.22
C ARG A 552 -28.37 17.77 5.65
N ILE A 553 -29.06 18.03 6.76
CA ILE A 553 -30.22 17.25 7.20
C ILE A 553 -31.36 17.38 6.19
N GLU A 554 -31.66 18.61 5.74
CA GLU A 554 -32.66 18.85 4.69
C GLU A 554 -32.30 18.10 3.39
N MET A 555 -31.03 18.16 2.99
CA MET A 555 -30.52 17.46 1.81
C MET A 555 -30.71 15.94 1.90
N HIS A 556 -30.39 15.31 3.04
CA HIS A 556 -30.58 13.87 3.23
C HIS A 556 -32.06 13.47 3.27
N GLY A 557 -32.97 14.38 3.65
CA GLY A 557 -34.41 14.12 3.66
C GLY A 557 -35.07 14.03 2.28
N ILE A 558 -34.36 14.44 1.22
CA ILE A 558 -34.85 14.40 -0.16
C ILE A 558 -34.52 13.04 -0.78
N GLU A 559 -35.49 12.28 -1.27
CA GLU A 559 -35.21 11.06 -2.05
C GLU A 559 -34.89 11.42 -3.51
N THR A 560 -33.86 10.80 -4.08
CA THR A 560 -33.46 11.02 -5.49
C THR A 560 -34.34 10.25 -6.46
N ILE A 561 -35.52 10.81 -6.77
CA ILE A 561 -36.51 10.23 -7.70
C ILE A 561 -36.44 10.91 -9.07
N ARG A 562 -36.28 12.23 -9.09
CA ARG A 562 -36.27 13.10 -10.27
C ARG A 562 -35.03 13.97 -10.27
N LEU A 563 -34.71 14.56 -11.42
CA LEU A 563 -33.56 15.46 -11.55
C LEU A 563 -33.64 16.71 -10.69
N PHE A 564 -34.84 17.23 -10.51
CA PHE A 564 -35.07 18.37 -9.64
C PHE A 564 -34.59 18.08 -8.21
N ASP A 565 -34.77 16.83 -7.74
CA ASP A 565 -34.32 16.40 -6.42
C ASP A 565 -32.79 16.44 -6.31
N VAL A 566 -32.09 15.98 -7.37
CA VAL A 566 -30.62 16.08 -7.47
C VAL A 566 -30.15 17.54 -7.48
N GLN A 567 -30.81 18.40 -8.26
CA GLN A 567 -30.48 19.82 -8.34
C GLN A 567 -30.70 20.53 -6.99
N GLN A 568 -31.80 20.20 -6.29
CA GLN A 568 -32.08 20.74 -4.96
C GLN A 568 -31.02 20.27 -3.95
N LYS A 569 -30.64 18.98 -3.97
CA LYS A 569 -29.54 18.46 -3.15
C LYS A 569 -28.22 19.17 -3.44
N GLN A 570 -27.87 19.34 -4.71
CA GLN A 570 -26.64 20.03 -5.13
C GLN A 570 -26.63 21.49 -4.67
N LYS A 571 -27.78 22.17 -4.73
CA LYS A 571 -27.92 23.55 -4.22
C LYS A 571 -27.72 23.61 -2.70
N LEU A 572 -28.43 22.78 -1.93
CA LEU A 572 -28.28 22.72 -0.47
C LEU A 572 -26.85 22.37 -0.06
N PHE A 573 -26.23 21.43 -0.76
CA PHE A 573 -24.83 21.08 -0.58
C PHE A 573 -23.90 22.26 -0.85
N GLY A 574 -24.05 22.96 -1.98
CA GLY A 574 -23.24 24.13 -2.31
C GLY A 574 -23.41 25.29 -1.31
N GLU A 575 -24.62 25.52 -0.81
CA GLU A 575 -24.88 26.50 0.25
C GLU A 575 -24.23 26.08 1.58
N SER A 576 -24.28 24.78 1.92
CA SER A 576 -23.60 24.21 3.09
C SER A 576 -22.08 24.34 2.99
N GLU A 577 -21.47 24.02 1.85
CA GLU A 577 -20.02 24.15 1.65
C GLU A 577 -19.59 25.62 1.77
N LYS A 578 -20.37 26.55 1.23
CA LYS A 578 -20.11 27.99 1.36
C LYS A 578 -20.13 28.46 2.81
N ARG A 579 -21.06 27.95 3.63
CA ARG A 579 -21.09 28.25 5.08
C ARG A 579 -19.87 27.70 5.82
N LEU A 580 -19.33 26.58 5.37
CA LEU A 580 -18.17 25.92 5.98
C LEU A 580 -16.83 26.40 5.42
N GLU A 581 -16.80 27.19 4.34
CA GLU A 581 -15.56 27.64 3.66
C GLU A 581 -14.58 28.33 4.63
N ILE A 582 -15.07 29.24 5.47
CA ILE A 582 -14.21 29.90 6.47
C ILE A 582 -13.65 28.90 7.48
N LEU A 583 -14.46 27.95 7.95
CA LEU A 583 -14.00 26.94 8.90
C LEU A 583 -12.94 26.03 8.25
N ASN A 584 -13.13 25.69 6.98
CA ASN A 584 -12.15 24.94 6.19
C ASN A 584 -10.83 25.71 6.13
N LYS A 585 -10.84 27.02 5.84
CA LYS A 585 -9.61 27.85 5.83
C LYS A 585 -8.94 27.97 7.20
N ILE A 586 -9.70 28.05 8.28
CA ILE A 586 -9.14 28.05 9.65
C ILE A 586 -8.49 26.69 9.96
N ALA A 587 -9.14 25.59 9.55
CA ALA A 587 -8.62 24.25 9.73
C ALA A 587 -7.34 24.01 8.90
N ASP A 588 -7.28 24.54 7.68
CA ASP A 588 -6.10 24.54 6.81
C ASP A 588 -4.91 25.25 7.49
N VAL A 589 -5.15 26.42 8.09
CA VAL A 589 -4.13 27.16 8.86
C VAL A 589 -3.62 26.31 10.02
N LEU A 590 -4.54 25.71 10.78
CA LEU A 590 -4.22 24.87 11.92
C LEU A 590 -3.41 23.62 11.49
N ALA A 591 -3.78 22.97 10.38
CA ALA A 591 -3.08 21.82 9.83
C ALA A 591 -1.67 22.21 9.33
N GLY A 592 -1.52 23.33 8.63
CA GLY A 592 -0.22 23.84 8.20
C GLY A 592 0.69 24.22 9.37
N ALA A 593 0.15 24.82 10.43
CA ALA A 593 0.88 25.10 11.66
C ALA A 593 1.33 23.81 12.37
N ALA A 594 0.44 22.82 12.49
CA ALA A 594 0.73 21.53 13.12
C ALA A 594 1.76 20.72 12.34
N LEU A 595 1.68 20.74 11.00
CA LEU A 595 2.65 20.11 10.11
C LEU A 595 4.05 20.73 10.26
N SER A 596 4.14 22.06 10.20
CA SER A 596 5.43 22.77 10.26
C SER A 596 6.12 22.72 11.62
N THR A 597 5.40 22.43 12.70
CA THR A 597 5.94 22.34 14.07
C THR A 597 6.13 20.91 14.56
N ALA A 598 5.67 19.90 13.81
CA ALA A 598 5.69 18.50 14.23
C ALA A 598 7.10 17.93 14.45
N GLY A 599 8.11 18.49 13.77
CA GLY A 599 9.51 18.07 13.88
C GLY A 599 10.23 18.63 15.11
N GLU A 600 9.62 19.55 15.84
CA GLU A 600 10.22 20.18 17.01
C GLU A 600 10.37 19.21 18.19
N ARG A 601 11.26 19.54 19.13
CA ARG A 601 11.48 18.71 20.33
C ARG A 601 10.21 18.57 21.18
N ASP A 602 9.42 19.64 21.25
CA ASP A 602 8.11 19.70 21.89
C ASP A 602 7.09 20.28 20.89
N PRO A 603 6.44 19.42 20.07
CA PRO A 603 5.48 19.85 19.07
C PRO A 603 4.27 20.59 19.65
N ILE A 604 3.86 20.29 20.89
CA ILE A 604 2.69 20.90 21.53
C ILE A 604 2.98 22.37 21.84
N SER A 605 4.10 22.64 22.51
CA SER A 605 4.50 24.02 22.83
C SER A 605 4.83 24.81 21.56
N ALA A 606 5.49 24.18 20.58
CA ALA A 606 5.78 24.81 19.30
C ALA A 606 4.52 25.20 18.51
N LEU A 607 3.52 24.30 18.46
CA LEU A 607 2.23 24.60 17.83
C LEU A 607 1.50 25.72 18.57
N THR A 608 1.50 25.69 19.91
CA THR A 608 0.85 26.73 20.73
C THR A 608 1.39 28.12 20.39
N ALA A 609 2.71 28.28 20.40
CA ALA A 609 3.36 29.55 20.04
C ALA A 609 3.08 29.95 18.57
N ARG A 610 3.04 28.98 17.65
CA ARG A 610 2.75 29.24 16.24
C ARG A 610 1.32 29.77 16.03
N ILE A 611 0.33 29.15 16.68
CA ILE A 611 -1.07 29.58 16.60
C ILE A 611 -1.27 30.95 17.23
N GLU A 612 -0.58 31.28 18.33
CA GLU A 612 -0.65 32.63 18.91
C GLU A 612 -0.22 33.71 17.91
N VAL A 613 0.84 33.47 17.14
CA VAL A 613 1.30 34.37 16.06
C VAL A 613 0.31 34.47 14.90
N GLU A 614 -0.50 33.44 14.67
CA GLU A 614 -1.45 33.36 13.55
C GLU A 614 -2.87 33.74 13.92
N SER A 615 -3.13 33.85 15.23
CA SER A 615 -4.44 34.11 15.78
C SER A 615 -5.05 35.42 15.25
N GLU A 616 -4.24 36.46 15.04
CA GLU A 616 -4.71 37.72 14.46
C GLU A 616 -5.33 37.52 13.07
N LEU A 617 -4.71 36.69 12.22
CA LEU A 617 -5.22 36.38 10.89
C LEU A 617 -6.54 35.60 10.97
N ILE A 618 -6.63 34.64 11.88
CA ILE A 618 -7.83 33.82 12.11
C ILE A 618 -8.99 34.70 12.62
N VAL A 619 -8.73 35.57 13.60
CA VAL A 619 -9.74 36.48 14.17
C VAL A 619 -10.23 37.48 13.12
N GLN A 620 -9.32 38.03 12.29
CA GLN A 620 -9.71 38.88 11.16
C GLN A 620 -10.59 38.15 10.14
N LEU A 621 -10.29 36.89 9.84
CA LEU A 621 -11.09 36.09 8.92
C LEU A 621 -12.50 35.85 9.47
N VAL A 622 -12.63 35.46 10.74
CA VAL A 622 -13.94 35.29 11.40
C VAL A 622 -14.73 36.60 11.43
N GLY A 623 -14.07 37.71 11.76
CA GLY A 623 -14.71 39.03 11.80
C GLY A 623 -15.11 39.59 10.44
N ALA A 624 -14.49 39.13 9.36
CA ALA A 624 -14.83 39.51 7.99
C ALA A 624 -15.97 38.67 7.38
N HIS A 625 -16.42 37.61 8.05
CA HIS A 625 -17.47 36.74 7.53
C HIS A 625 -18.80 37.48 7.32
N ASP A 626 -19.52 37.17 6.23
CA ASP A 626 -20.74 37.82 5.79
C ASP A 626 -20.56 39.34 5.56
N THR A 627 -19.32 39.81 5.37
CA THR A 627 -19.00 41.21 5.02
C THR A 627 -18.33 41.29 3.64
N PRO A 628 -18.30 42.48 3.00
CA PRO A 628 -17.57 42.67 1.73
C PRO A 628 -16.07 42.34 1.80
N ASP A 629 -15.49 42.28 3.00
CA ASP A 629 -14.07 42.00 3.22
C ASP A 629 -13.74 40.49 3.29
N GLU A 630 -14.74 39.61 3.24
CA GLU A 630 -14.56 38.15 3.33
C GLU A 630 -13.65 37.61 2.21
N GLY A 631 -13.94 37.94 0.95
CA GLY A 631 -13.14 37.46 -0.19
C GLY A 631 -11.66 37.88 -0.12
N PRO A 632 -11.34 39.17 0.12
CA PRO A 632 -9.96 39.60 0.39
C PRO A 632 -9.32 38.93 1.61
N ALA A 633 -10.08 38.62 2.67
CA ALA A 633 -9.56 37.90 3.84
C ALA A 633 -9.23 36.45 3.48
N LEU A 634 -10.13 35.72 2.81
CA LEU A 634 -9.93 34.34 2.34
C LEU A 634 -8.66 34.21 1.49
N ARG A 635 -8.47 35.08 0.49
CA ARG A 635 -7.27 35.06 -0.37
C ARG A 635 -5.98 35.23 0.42
N ARG A 636 -5.94 36.16 1.38
CA ARG A 636 -4.76 36.39 2.25
C ARG A 636 -4.42 35.15 3.08
N VAL A 637 -5.43 34.43 3.58
CA VAL A 637 -5.22 33.18 4.34
C VAL A 637 -4.74 32.06 3.43
N ASP A 638 -5.34 31.90 2.24
CA ASP A 638 -5.05 30.80 1.33
C ASP A 638 -3.60 30.83 0.82
N ASP A 639 -3.12 32.00 0.36
CA ASP A 639 -1.73 32.16 -0.13
C ASP A 639 -0.70 31.76 0.94
N ARG A 640 -0.91 32.21 2.19
CA ARG A 640 -0.01 31.94 3.31
C ARG A 640 -0.06 30.48 3.74
N THR A 641 -1.24 29.87 3.70
CA THR A 641 -1.45 28.51 4.18
C THR A 641 -0.97 27.48 3.17
N ARG A 642 -1.20 27.71 1.87
CA ARG A 642 -0.71 26.86 0.79
C ARG A 642 0.81 26.70 0.84
N LEU A 643 1.53 27.81 1.00
CA LEU A 643 2.99 27.80 1.16
C LEU A 643 3.48 26.91 2.31
N ARG A 644 2.71 26.81 3.39
CA ARG A 644 3.08 25.98 4.56
C ARG A 644 2.69 24.53 4.42
N LEU A 645 1.49 24.27 3.92
CA LEU A 645 1.05 22.91 3.64
C LEU A 645 1.99 22.22 2.65
N ASP A 646 2.52 22.95 1.68
CA ASP A 646 3.49 22.42 0.71
C ASP A 646 4.96 22.53 1.12
N ALA A 647 5.27 23.14 2.28
CA ALA A 647 6.64 23.21 2.78
C ALA A 647 7.21 21.80 3.05
N GLY A 648 8.46 21.55 2.67
CA GLY A 648 9.13 20.27 2.88
C GLY A 648 8.53 19.09 2.09
N ARG A 649 7.66 19.37 1.10
CA ARG A 649 7.14 18.37 0.17
C ARG A 649 8.24 17.98 -0.85
N PRO A 650 8.41 16.69 -1.18
CA PRO A 650 9.34 16.27 -2.24
C PRO A 650 8.99 16.86 -3.61
N ASP A 651 10.01 17.08 -4.45
CA ASP A 651 9.85 17.54 -5.83
C ASP A 651 8.98 16.55 -6.63
N GLY A 652 8.05 17.06 -7.43
CA GLY A 652 7.12 16.24 -8.22
C GLY A 652 5.96 15.60 -7.46
N ALA A 653 5.93 15.65 -6.12
CA ALA A 653 4.76 15.16 -5.37
C ALA A 653 3.52 16.07 -5.58
N PRO A 654 2.28 15.58 -5.44
CA PRO A 654 1.10 16.44 -5.51
C PRO A 654 0.99 17.35 -4.28
N SER A 655 0.41 18.55 -4.44
CA SER A 655 0.15 19.48 -3.33
C SER A 655 -0.60 18.79 -2.19
N ARG A 656 -0.33 19.20 -0.94
CA ARG A 656 -1.03 18.64 0.23
C ARG A 656 -2.41 19.27 0.35
N SER A 657 -3.44 18.42 0.34
CA SER A 657 -4.84 18.81 0.54
C SER A 657 -5.34 18.12 1.80
N PRO A 658 -5.36 18.79 2.97
CA PRO A 658 -5.89 18.22 4.20
C PRO A 658 -7.36 17.81 4.05
N LEU A 659 -7.75 16.69 4.67
CA LEU A 659 -9.15 16.36 4.88
C LEU A 659 -9.56 16.71 6.32
N HIS A 660 -10.45 17.69 6.45
CA HIS A 660 -11.00 18.07 7.75
C HIS A 660 -12.30 17.30 8.02
N TRP A 661 -12.18 16.07 8.53
CA TRP A 661 -13.28 15.13 8.78
C TRP A 661 -14.62 15.75 9.25
N PRO A 662 -14.67 16.54 10.34
CA PRO A 662 -15.92 17.12 10.81
C PRO A 662 -16.48 18.20 9.88
N ILE A 663 -15.67 18.84 9.05
CA ILE A 663 -16.11 19.87 8.09
C ILE A 663 -16.64 19.21 6.81
N GLU A 664 -15.97 18.16 6.33
CA GLU A 664 -16.40 17.45 5.12
C GLU A 664 -17.70 16.67 5.34
N PHE A 665 -17.88 16.11 6.54
CA PHE A 665 -19.01 15.26 6.94
C PHE A 665 -19.66 15.74 8.24
N PRO A 666 -20.19 16.98 8.32
CA PRO A 666 -20.71 17.54 9.57
C PRO A 666 -21.84 16.70 10.17
N GLU A 667 -22.68 16.08 9.34
CA GLU A 667 -23.74 15.16 9.75
C GLU A 667 -23.26 13.92 10.53
N VAL A 668 -21.99 13.54 10.36
CA VAL A 668 -21.39 12.40 11.08
C VAL A 668 -20.83 12.83 12.45
N PHE A 669 -20.40 14.08 12.61
CA PHE A 669 -19.59 14.52 13.78
C PHE A 669 -20.33 15.43 14.77
N VAL A 670 -21.63 15.67 14.59
CA VAL A 670 -22.45 16.43 15.55
C VAL A 670 -23.28 15.49 16.42
N ALA A 671 -23.49 15.85 17.69
CA ALA A 671 -24.10 15.05 18.76
C ALA A 671 -25.60 14.71 18.59
N GLY A 672 -26.13 14.77 17.37
CA GLY A 672 -27.52 14.46 17.02
C GLY A 672 -27.75 13.11 16.36
N SER A 673 -26.71 12.36 15.97
CA SER A 673 -26.89 10.98 15.50
C SER A 673 -27.25 10.08 16.70
N ILE A 674 -28.09 9.08 16.47
CA ILE A 674 -28.59 8.15 17.52
C ILE A 674 -27.42 7.44 18.24
N ARG A 675 -26.25 7.36 17.57
CA ARG A 675 -25.06 6.62 17.99
C ARG A 675 -23.89 7.51 18.44
N GLY A 676 -24.02 8.84 18.36
CA GLY A 676 -23.02 9.84 18.75
C GLY A 676 -22.07 10.30 17.61
N PRO A 677 -21.12 11.20 17.87
CA PRO A 677 -20.24 11.75 16.83
C PRO A 677 -19.20 10.72 16.33
N GLY A 678 -19.01 10.66 15.01
CA GLY A 678 -18.11 9.74 14.31
C GLY A 678 -18.84 8.61 13.57
N PHE A 679 -18.12 7.97 12.65
CA PHE A 679 -18.59 6.83 11.86
C PHE A 679 -18.87 5.60 12.73
N ASP A 680 -19.86 4.80 12.35
CA ASP A 680 -20.15 3.54 13.03
C ASP A 680 -19.11 2.47 12.67
N ALA A 681 -18.68 2.45 11.41
CA ALA A 681 -17.58 1.62 10.94
C ALA A 681 -16.68 2.35 9.96
N ILE A 682 -15.40 2.02 10.02
CA ILE A 682 -14.45 2.27 8.95
C ILE A 682 -14.02 0.95 8.32
N VAL A 683 -14.10 0.85 7.00
CA VAL A 683 -13.66 -0.32 6.23
C VAL A 683 -12.68 0.12 5.17
N GLY A 684 -11.73 -0.71 4.74
CA GLY A 684 -10.82 -0.27 3.68
C GLY A 684 -9.57 -1.11 3.47
N ASN A 685 -8.84 -0.73 2.42
CA ASN A 685 -7.52 -1.26 2.07
C ASN A 685 -6.53 -0.09 1.94
N PRO A 686 -6.02 0.44 3.07
CA PRO A 686 -5.13 1.61 3.03
C PRO A 686 -3.76 1.29 2.39
N PRO A 687 -3.02 2.30 1.92
CA PRO A 687 -1.70 2.15 1.27
C PRO A 687 -0.62 1.48 2.15
N PHE A 688 0.23 0.66 1.53
CA PHE A 688 1.31 -0.12 2.16
C PHE A 688 2.68 0.51 1.90
N ILE A 689 3.06 1.49 2.73
CA ILE A 689 4.34 2.21 2.59
C ILE A 689 5.18 1.98 3.84
N GLY A 690 6.19 1.12 3.72
CA GLY A 690 7.10 0.82 4.81
C GLY A 690 7.76 2.08 5.38
N GLY A 691 7.90 2.15 6.71
CA GLY A 691 8.18 3.41 7.43
C GLY A 691 9.43 4.21 7.00
N GLN A 692 10.44 3.54 6.43
CA GLN A 692 11.63 4.21 5.88
C GLN A 692 11.38 4.92 4.54
N LYS A 693 10.34 4.53 3.81
CA LYS A 693 9.96 5.11 2.50
C LYS A 693 9.06 6.33 2.64
N ILE A 694 8.33 6.48 3.75
CA ILE A 694 7.40 7.61 3.98
C ILE A 694 8.11 8.96 3.79
N THR A 695 9.31 9.12 4.34
CA THR A 695 10.09 10.36 4.22
C THR A 695 10.42 10.71 2.76
N GLY A 696 10.75 9.70 1.93
CA GLY A 696 11.04 9.90 0.52
C GLY A 696 9.78 10.25 -0.28
N ALA A 697 8.66 9.59 0.01
CA ALA A 697 7.41 9.76 -0.72
C ALA A 697 6.62 11.04 -0.35
N ALA A 698 6.58 11.39 0.94
CA ALA A 698 5.71 12.46 1.46
C ALA A 698 6.47 13.60 2.16
N GLY A 699 7.77 13.44 2.42
CA GLY A 699 8.62 14.41 3.11
C GLY A 699 8.73 14.17 4.62
N THR A 700 9.78 14.74 5.23
CA THR A 700 10.08 14.60 6.66
C THR A 700 9.00 15.22 7.55
N ASP A 701 8.47 16.39 7.16
CA ASP A 701 7.47 17.12 7.95
C ASP A 701 6.17 16.33 8.06
N TYR A 702 5.75 15.68 6.97
CA TYR A 702 4.58 14.81 6.96
C TYR A 702 4.76 13.61 7.90
N ARG A 703 5.91 12.92 7.83
CA ARG A 703 6.22 11.81 8.75
C ARG A 703 6.20 12.29 10.21
N ASN A 704 6.76 13.47 10.48
CA ASN A 704 6.75 14.02 11.83
C ASN A 704 5.33 14.36 12.29
N HIS A 705 4.47 14.88 11.41
CA HIS A 705 3.06 15.14 11.69
C HIS A 705 2.32 13.86 12.10
N LEU A 706 2.48 12.78 11.33
CA LEU A 706 1.91 11.47 11.67
C LEU A 706 2.36 11.00 13.06
N ILE A 707 3.65 11.16 13.38
CA ILE A 707 4.19 10.80 14.69
C ILE A 707 3.58 11.65 15.80
N ALA A 708 3.62 12.97 15.67
CA ALA A 708 3.23 13.90 16.72
C ALA A 708 1.73 13.83 17.03
N TRP A 709 0.90 13.80 15.98
CA TRP A 709 -0.53 14.08 16.11
C TRP A 709 -1.42 12.84 15.95
N ILE A 710 -1.03 11.87 15.11
CA ILE A 710 -1.80 10.62 14.93
C ILE A 710 -1.29 9.54 15.89
N ALA A 711 0.03 9.33 15.94
CA ALA A 711 0.67 8.33 16.82
C ALA A 711 1.01 8.86 18.22
N SER A 712 0.48 10.02 18.62
CA SER A 712 0.62 10.55 19.98
C SER A 712 2.08 10.65 20.46
N GLY A 713 2.99 11.00 19.57
CA GLY A 713 4.43 11.12 19.81
C GLY A 713 5.23 9.81 19.79
N LYS A 714 4.57 8.65 19.64
CA LYS A 714 5.25 7.34 19.56
C LYS A 714 6.06 7.25 18.26
N LYS A 715 7.38 7.10 18.40
CA LYS A 715 8.33 6.99 17.29
C LYS A 715 8.55 5.53 16.91
N GLY A 716 8.69 5.26 15.62
CA GLY A 716 9.05 3.97 15.05
C GLY A 716 9.18 4.03 13.53
N SER A 717 9.76 2.99 12.94
CA SER A 717 9.73 2.74 11.49
C SER A 717 8.43 2.03 11.08
N ALA A 718 7.29 2.54 11.52
CA ALA A 718 5.97 1.97 11.25
C ALA A 718 5.55 2.19 9.78
N ASP A 719 4.91 1.16 9.20
CA ASP A 719 4.23 1.25 7.91
C ASP A 719 3.10 2.31 7.96
N LEU A 720 2.83 2.97 6.82
CA LEU A 720 1.80 3.99 6.69
C LEU A 720 0.41 3.46 7.13
N VAL A 721 0.10 2.19 6.86
CA VAL A 721 -1.18 1.57 7.26
C VAL A 721 -1.43 1.65 8.77
N ALA A 722 -0.39 1.63 9.61
CA ALA A 722 -0.57 1.77 11.06
C ALA A 722 -1.17 3.12 11.47
N TYR A 723 -0.90 4.19 10.72
CA TYR A 723 -1.49 5.51 10.96
C TYR A 723 -2.95 5.58 10.51
N PHE A 724 -3.34 4.83 9.48
CA PHE A 724 -4.76 4.66 9.11
C PHE A 724 -5.55 3.94 10.20
N PHE A 725 -4.99 2.88 10.79
CA PHE A 725 -5.56 2.21 11.95
C PHE A 725 -5.78 3.18 13.11
N LEU A 726 -4.77 3.97 13.45
CA LEU A 726 -4.88 5.00 14.50
C LEU A 726 -5.92 6.07 14.17
N ASN A 727 -5.90 6.60 12.95
CA ASN A 727 -6.84 7.61 12.50
C ASN A 727 -8.28 7.09 12.54
N ALA A 728 -8.52 5.83 12.14
CA ALA A 728 -9.84 5.21 12.25
C ALA A 728 -10.36 5.22 13.69
N THR A 729 -9.50 5.04 14.70
CA THR A 729 -9.92 5.12 16.11
C THR A 729 -10.29 6.54 16.58
N LEU A 730 -9.88 7.58 15.85
CA LEU A 730 -10.22 8.97 16.16
C LEU A 730 -11.61 9.36 15.62
N VAL A 731 -12.07 8.69 14.56
CA VAL A 731 -13.26 9.08 13.81
C VAL A 731 -14.34 8.00 13.75
N SER A 732 -14.11 6.81 14.30
CA SER A 732 -15.06 5.68 14.25
C SER A 732 -15.12 4.84 15.53
N ARG A 733 -16.05 3.89 15.58
CA ARG A 733 -16.28 2.95 16.72
C ARG A 733 -15.96 1.48 16.40
N SER A 734 -15.90 1.15 15.13
CA SER A 734 -15.58 -0.17 14.62
C SER A 734 -14.71 -0.02 13.38
N LEU A 735 -13.82 -0.98 13.13
CA LEU A 735 -13.01 -1.01 11.92
C LEU A 735 -12.85 -2.42 11.35
N GLY A 736 -12.66 -2.50 10.04
CA GLY A 736 -12.24 -3.69 9.30
C GLY A 736 -11.24 -3.30 8.21
N PHE A 737 -9.98 -3.69 8.35
CA PHE A 737 -8.92 -3.29 7.43
C PHE A 737 -8.09 -4.45 6.92
N LEU A 738 -7.65 -4.30 5.66
CA LEU A 738 -6.49 -5.01 5.12
C LEU A 738 -5.21 -4.25 5.50
N ALA A 739 -4.15 -5.00 5.78
CA ALA A 739 -2.84 -4.43 6.08
C ALA A 739 -1.73 -5.38 5.61
N THR A 740 -0.50 -4.88 5.52
CA THR A 740 0.67 -5.76 5.49
C THR A 740 0.73 -6.58 6.77
N ASN A 741 1.25 -7.81 6.70
CA ASN A 741 1.41 -8.65 7.90
C ASN A 741 2.35 -8.02 8.97
N THR A 742 3.12 -7.00 8.60
CA THR A 742 3.94 -6.22 9.54
C THR A 742 3.12 -5.36 10.48
N ILE A 743 1.81 -5.15 10.25
CA ILE A 743 0.91 -4.45 11.21
C ILE A 743 0.97 -5.05 12.62
N ALA A 744 1.32 -6.34 12.70
CA ALA A 744 1.42 -7.15 13.90
C ALA A 744 2.88 -7.38 14.35
N GLN A 745 3.85 -6.65 13.80
CA GLN A 745 5.29 -6.88 14.04
C GLN A 745 6.04 -5.58 14.39
N GLY A 746 7.00 -5.69 15.31
CA GLY A 746 7.99 -4.64 15.64
C GLY A 746 7.40 -3.24 15.84
N ASP A 747 8.11 -2.23 15.33
CA ASP A 747 7.72 -0.81 15.41
C ASP A 747 6.31 -0.53 14.86
N THR A 748 5.88 -1.24 13.82
CA THR A 748 4.56 -1.03 13.21
C THR A 748 3.44 -1.43 14.19
N SER A 749 3.56 -2.57 14.87
CA SER A 749 2.62 -2.96 15.92
C SER A 749 2.63 -1.99 17.09
N GLU A 750 3.83 -1.59 17.55
CA GLU A 750 3.97 -0.68 18.69
C GLU A 750 3.36 0.70 18.43
N VAL A 751 3.46 1.20 17.19
CA VAL A 751 2.82 2.46 16.77
C VAL A 751 1.33 2.24 16.53
N GLY A 752 0.91 1.15 15.88
CA GLY A 752 -0.48 0.88 15.52
C GLY A 752 -1.27 0.14 16.60
N LEU A 753 -1.39 -1.19 16.46
CA LEU A 753 -2.31 -2.03 17.24
C LEU A 753 -2.08 -1.96 18.75
N THR A 754 -0.84 -1.82 19.22
CA THR A 754 -0.54 -1.69 20.65
C THR A 754 -1.26 -0.48 21.25
N GLN A 755 -1.16 0.69 20.60
CA GLN A 755 -1.83 1.90 21.07
C GLN A 755 -3.36 1.77 21.00
N ILE A 756 -3.89 1.11 19.98
CA ILE A 756 -5.33 0.90 19.81
C ILE A 756 -5.89 0.06 20.96
N ILE A 757 -5.24 -1.07 21.28
CA ILE A 757 -5.62 -1.93 22.40
C ILE A 757 -5.47 -1.21 23.74
N ASP A 758 -4.40 -0.44 23.92
CA ASP A 758 -4.17 0.37 25.13
C ASP A 758 -5.24 1.46 25.34
N LYS A 759 -5.83 1.97 24.24
CA LYS A 759 -6.98 2.89 24.26
C LYS A 759 -8.33 2.19 24.52
N GLY A 760 -8.34 0.88 24.75
CA GLY A 760 -9.53 0.12 25.12
C GLY A 760 -10.25 -0.60 23.98
N TRP A 761 -9.73 -0.53 22.74
CA TRP A 761 -10.29 -1.29 21.63
C TRP A 761 -9.98 -2.79 21.78
N ARG A 762 -10.78 -3.62 21.09
CA ARG A 762 -10.64 -5.07 21.08
C ARG A 762 -10.64 -5.59 19.66
N VAL A 763 -9.62 -6.38 19.31
CA VAL A 763 -9.58 -7.14 18.06
C VAL A 763 -10.43 -8.40 18.27
N HIS A 764 -11.58 -8.46 17.61
CA HIS A 764 -12.52 -9.59 17.75
C HIS A 764 -12.32 -10.65 16.66
N ARG A 765 -11.77 -10.24 15.51
CA ARG A 765 -11.40 -11.16 14.44
C ARG A 765 -10.10 -10.73 13.80
N ALA A 766 -9.27 -11.69 13.41
CA ALA A 766 -8.11 -11.43 12.58
C ALA A 766 -7.70 -12.63 11.72
N THR A 767 -7.17 -12.34 10.53
CA THR A 767 -6.29 -13.26 9.79
C THR A 767 -4.89 -12.69 9.84
N SER A 768 -3.96 -13.44 10.39
CA SER A 768 -2.67 -12.96 10.85
C SER A 768 -1.60 -12.91 9.75
N SER A 769 -1.75 -13.74 8.72
CA SER A 769 -1.04 -13.69 7.43
C SER A 769 -1.75 -14.56 6.41
N THR A 770 -1.99 -14.04 5.20
CA THR A 770 -2.38 -14.82 4.02
C THR A 770 -1.78 -14.20 2.77
N SER A 771 -1.47 -15.01 1.76
CA SER A 771 -1.02 -14.50 0.48
C SER A 771 -2.13 -13.72 -0.22
N TRP A 772 -1.75 -12.65 -0.92
CA TRP A 772 -2.66 -11.89 -1.77
C TRP A 772 -3.21 -12.79 -2.89
N PRO A 773 -4.53 -12.76 -3.19
CA PRO A 773 -5.07 -13.53 -4.31
C PRO A 773 -4.47 -13.10 -5.66
N GLY A 774 -3.96 -14.05 -6.46
CA GLY A 774 -3.42 -13.78 -7.81
C GLY A 774 -1.89 -13.76 -7.87
N ASP A 775 -1.32 -12.96 -8.80
CA ASP A 775 0.12 -12.96 -9.12
C ASP A 775 0.98 -12.11 -8.14
N ALA A 776 0.35 -11.38 -7.22
CA ALA A 776 1.06 -10.52 -6.27
C ALA A 776 1.71 -11.34 -5.15
N THR A 777 3.02 -11.14 -4.92
CA THR A 777 3.80 -11.84 -3.89
C THR A 777 3.80 -11.11 -2.54
N ILE A 778 2.62 -10.62 -2.12
CA ILE A 778 2.44 -9.85 -0.89
C ILE A 778 1.67 -10.69 0.12
N GLU A 779 2.11 -10.67 1.38
CA GLU A 779 1.42 -11.26 2.51
C GLU A 779 0.65 -10.17 3.25
N ILE A 780 -0.64 -10.43 3.52
CA ILE A 780 -1.54 -9.50 4.19
C ILE A 780 -2.09 -10.04 5.49
N ALA A 781 -2.37 -9.13 6.41
CA ALA A 781 -3.22 -9.38 7.56
C ALA A 781 -4.60 -8.73 7.32
N LYS A 782 -5.64 -9.33 7.90
CA LYS A 782 -6.99 -8.79 7.94
C LYS A 782 -7.35 -8.60 9.41
N VAL A 783 -7.80 -7.41 9.80
CA VAL A 783 -8.02 -7.08 11.22
C VAL A 783 -9.36 -6.39 11.39
N TRP A 784 -10.17 -6.91 12.32
CA TRP A 784 -11.42 -6.29 12.73
C TRP A 784 -11.40 -5.98 14.22
N ALA A 785 -11.67 -4.72 14.56
CA ALA A 785 -11.60 -4.23 15.93
C ALA A 785 -12.76 -3.28 16.25
N THR A 786 -13.15 -3.21 17.52
CA THR A 786 -14.19 -2.30 17.98
C THR A 786 -13.90 -1.77 19.38
N VAL A 787 -14.42 -0.57 19.68
CA VAL A 787 -14.44 -0.01 21.04
C VAL A 787 -15.61 -0.57 21.87
N HIS A 788 -16.59 -1.21 21.23
CA HIS A 788 -17.73 -1.80 21.91
C HIS A 788 -17.34 -3.05 22.70
N SER A 789 -18.13 -3.36 23.73
CA SER A 789 -17.96 -4.61 24.47
C SER A 789 -18.21 -5.81 23.56
N TRP A 790 -17.32 -6.80 23.59
CA TRP A 790 -17.47 -8.03 22.81
C TRP A 790 -17.68 -9.23 23.73
N ARG A 791 -18.85 -9.87 23.64
CA ARG A 791 -19.19 -11.12 24.35
C ARG A 791 -19.25 -12.33 23.43
N GLY A 792 -19.27 -12.10 22.12
CA GLY A 792 -19.18 -13.13 21.11
C GLY A 792 -17.83 -13.85 21.07
N GLN A 793 -17.71 -14.78 20.13
CA GLN A 793 -16.48 -15.54 19.92
C GLN A 793 -15.39 -14.66 19.29
N HIS A 794 -14.15 -14.77 19.77
CA HIS A 794 -13.00 -14.19 19.06
C HIS A 794 -12.46 -15.21 18.07
N VAL A 795 -12.10 -14.79 16.86
CA VAL A 795 -11.64 -15.69 15.79
C VAL A 795 -10.31 -15.23 15.23
N LEU A 796 -9.28 -16.06 15.32
CA LEU A 796 -7.95 -15.80 14.78
C LEU A 796 -7.60 -16.90 13.78
N ASP A 797 -7.24 -16.56 12.55
CA ASP A 797 -6.87 -17.54 11.52
C ASP A 797 -7.92 -18.66 11.32
N GLY A 798 -9.20 -18.26 11.37
CA GLY A 798 -10.35 -19.17 11.21
C GLY A 798 -10.67 -20.05 12.42
N ARG A 799 -9.90 -19.98 13.51
CA ARG A 799 -10.13 -20.76 14.73
C ARG A 799 -10.58 -19.88 15.91
N PRO A 800 -11.42 -20.42 16.81
CA PRO A 800 -11.87 -19.69 17.98
C PRO A 800 -10.77 -19.55 19.02
N VAL A 801 -10.64 -18.36 19.62
CA VAL A 801 -9.68 -18.04 20.67
C VAL A 801 -10.36 -17.25 21.79
N VAL A 802 -9.71 -17.15 22.95
CA VAL A 802 -10.25 -16.39 24.10
C VAL A 802 -10.19 -14.88 23.86
N GLY A 803 -9.16 -14.42 23.14
CA GLY A 803 -8.94 -13.03 22.77
C GLY A 803 -7.78 -12.94 21.79
N ILE A 804 -7.56 -11.76 21.21
CA ILE A 804 -6.49 -11.50 20.23
C ILE A 804 -5.64 -10.33 20.73
N ASP A 805 -4.32 -10.48 20.70
CA ASP A 805 -3.37 -9.44 21.12
C ASP A 805 -2.88 -8.55 19.96
N GLU A 806 -2.02 -7.57 20.26
CA GLU A 806 -1.47 -6.63 19.27
C GLU A 806 -0.61 -7.30 18.18
N MET A 807 -0.08 -8.50 18.42
CA MET A 807 0.74 -9.26 17.46
C MET A 807 -0.10 -10.27 16.67
N LEU A 808 -1.42 -10.21 16.81
CA LEU A 808 -2.39 -11.14 16.22
C LEU A 808 -2.08 -12.59 16.63
N TYR A 809 -1.80 -12.80 17.92
CA TYR A 809 -1.74 -14.09 18.59
C TYR A 809 -2.89 -14.21 19.59
N PRO A 810 -3.19 -15.43 20.09
CA PRO A 810 -4.11 -15.57 21.21
C PRO A 810 -3.66 -14.74 22.40
N HIS A 811 -4.61 -14.03 23.00
CA HIS A 811 -4.36 -13.18 24.14
C HIS A 811 -3.80 -13.99 25.32
N SER A 812 -2.74 -13.48 25.95
CA SER A 812 -2.12 -14.14 27.09
C SER A 812 -3.02 -14.09 28.33
N ARG A 813 -3.04 -15.18 29.12
CA ARG A 813 -3.77 -15.22 30.40
C ARG A 813 -3.27 -14.16 31.38
N SER A 814 -1.98 -13.84 31.31
CA SER A 814 -1.33 -12.86 32.20
C SER A 814 -1.56 -11.40 31.79
N GLY A 815 -1.97 -11.14 30.54
CA GLY A 815 -1.97 -9.81 29.93
C GLY A 815 -0.59 -9.15 29.82
N TRP A 816 0.49 -9.90 30.07
CA TRP A 816 1.86 -9.38 30.11
C TRP A 816 2.41 -9.11 28.71
N ARG A 817 3.26 -8.10 28.57
CA ARG A 817 4.07 -7.86 27.38
C ARG A 817 5.52 -8.19 27.68
N LYS A 818 6.18 -8.90 26.74
CA LYS A 818 7.56 -9.36 26.91
C LYS A 818 8.48 -8.24 27.41
N GLN A 819 9.34 -8.56 28.35
CA GLN A 819 10.39 -7.68 28.85
C GLN A 819 11.77 -8.27 28.58
N LYS A 820 12.78 -7.40 28.52
CA LYS A 820 14.17 -7.84 28.45
C LYS A 820 14.62 -8.37 29.81
N LEU A 821 15.29 -9.51 29.79
CA LEU A 821 15.86 -10.17 30.96
C LEU A 821 17.35 -9.80 31.04
N ASN A 822 17.75 -9.20 32.15
CA ASN A 822 19.12 -8.77 32.39
C ASN A 822 20.10 -9.95 32.32
N ARG A 823 19.67 -11.16 32.76
CA ARG A 823 20.47 -12.39 32.65
C ARG A 823 20.95 -12.71 31.22
N ASN A 824 20.20 -12.31 30.20
CA ASN A 824 20.53 -12.61 28.80
C ASN A 824 21.37 -11.52 28.12
N THR A 825 21.59 -10.38 28.81
CA THR A 825 22.30 -9.23 28.25
C THR A 825 23.77 -9.54 27.98
N GLY A 826 24.26 -9.17 26.81
CA GLY A 826 25.68 -9.37 26.43
C GLY A 826 26.04 -10.80 26.05
N LEU A 827 25.05 -11.69 25.88
CA LEU A 827 25.27 -13.07 25.43
C LEU A 827 24.96 -13.28 23.94
N SER A 828 24.30 -12.32 23.27
CA SER A 828 23.92 -12.41 21.86
C SER A 828 24.21 -11.11 21.12
N PHE A 829 24.76 -11.20 19.91
CA PHE A 829 25.24 -10.07 19.13
C PHE A 829 24.89 -10.21 17.64
N GLN A 830 24.71 -9.09 16.94
CA GLN A 830 24.76 -9.08 15.48
C GLN A 830 26.22 -9.05 15.02
N GLY A 831 26.55 -9.83 13.98
CA GLY A 831 27.87 -9.78 13.34
C GLY A 831 28.23 -8.41 12.71
N SER A 832 29.43 -8.34 12.14
CA SER A 832 30.02 -7.10 11.62
C SER A 832 29.32 -6.57 10.36
N ILE A 833 28.97 -5.28 10.34
CA ILE A 833 28.45 -4.60 9.14
C ILE A 833 29.65 -4.05 8.37
N VAL A 834 30.08 -4.78 7.34
CA VAL A 834 31.23 -4.45 6.49
C VAL A 834 30.92 -3.27 5.56
N LEU A 835 29.77 -3.29 4.88
CA LEU A 835 29.34 -2.32 3.85
C LEU A 835 30.33 -2.25 2.66
N GLY A 836 30.32 -3.28 1.81
CA GLY A 836 31.09 -3.37 0.56
C GLY A 836 31.79 -4.73 0.39
N MET A 837 31.64 -5.36 -0.78
CA MET A 837 32.33 -6.63 -1.10
C MET A 837 33.78 -6.43 -1.55
N GLY A 838 34.23 -5.18 -1.72
CA GLY A 838 35.62 -4.87 -2.07
C GLY A 838 36.66 -5.29 -1.01
N PHE A 839 36.24 -5.60 0.22
CA PHE A 839 37.12 -6.13 1.27
C PHE A 839 37.42 -7.62 1.12
N THR A 840 36.63 -8.36 0.33
CA THR A 840 36.74 -9.82 0.25
C THR A 840 37.67 -10.26 -0.86
N MET A 841 38.28 -11.43 -0.68
CA MET A 841 39.17 -12.10 -1.64
C MET A 841 39.00 -13.62 -1.56
N SER A 842 39.59 -14.33 -2.52
CA SER A 842 39.62 -15.80 -2.49
C SER A 842 40.58 -16.32 -1.40
N PRO A 843 40.37 -17.55 -0.90
CA PRO A 843 41.32 -18.20 0.02
C PRO A 843 42.73 -18.30 -0.57
N GLU A 844 42.85 -18.56 -1.88
CA GLU A 844 44.14 -18.67 -2.57
C GLU A 844 44.85 -17.31 -2.62
N GLU A 845 44.13 -16.22 -2.90
CA GLU A 845 44.66 -14.86 -2.89
C GLU A 845 45.17 -14.47 -1.49
N ALA A 846 44.39 -14.80 -0.45
CA ALA A 846 44.79 -14.55 0.93
C ALA A 846 46.06 -15.33 1.31
N GLN A 847 46.12 -16.62 0.94
CA GLN A 847 47.27 -17.45 1.25
C GLN A 847 48.55 -16.97 0.55
N VAL A 848 48.45 -16.55 -0.72
CA VAL A 848 49.58 -15.95 -1.44
C VAL A 848 50.14 -14.71 -0.73
N LEU A 849 49.28 -13.88 -0.14
CA LEU A 849 49.72 -12.72 0.65
C LEU A 849 50.38 -13.12 1.97
N ILE A 850 49.79 -14.08 2.69
CA ILE A 850 50.33 -14.58 3.97
C ILE A 850 51.69 -15.26 3.76
N ASP A 851 51.83 -16.07 2.71
CA ASP A 851 53.09 -16.75 2.38
C ASP A 851 54.18 -15.75 2.00
N LYS A 852 53.80 -14.60 1.42
CA LYS A 852 54.72 -13.52 1.04
C LYS A 852 55.19 -12.71 2.25
N ASP A 853 54.31 -12.42 3.19
CA ASP A 853 54.62 -11.75 4.46
C ASP A 853 53.66 -12.26 5.55
N PRO A 854 54.16 -13.03 6.53
CA PRO A 854 53.34 -13.61 7.59
C PRO A 854 52.52 -12.58 8.38
N ARG A 855 52.93 -11.30 8.40
CA ARG A 855 52.18 -10.23 9.06
C ARG A 855 50.78 -10.04 8.47
N TYR A 856 50.55 -10.38 7.19
CA TYR A 856 49.21 -10.26 6.60
C TYR A 856 48.16 -11.14 7.30
N ALA A 857 48.55 -12.18 8.04
CA ALA A 857 47.65 -12.95 8.89
C ALA A 857 47.02 -12.12 10.03
N GLU A 858 47.57 -10.95 10.36
CA GLU A 858 46.99 -10.01 11.34
C GLU A 858 45.76 -9.26 10.80
N VAL A 859 45.61 -9.18 9.47
CA VAL A 859 44.54 -8.41 8.79
C VAL A 859 43.68 -9.24 7.85
N LEU A 860 44.07 -10.48 7.55
CA LEU A 860 43.34 -11.41 6.69
C LEU A 860 42.68 -12.49 7.53
N PHE A 861 41.36 -12.59 7.40
CA PHE A 861 40.55 -13.56 8.16
C PHE A 861 39.58 -14.29 7.25
N PRO A 862 39.21 -15.55 7.55
CA PRO A 862 38.05 -16.18 6.94
C PRO A 862 36.79 -15.33 7.17
N TYR A 863 35.86 -15.33 6.21
CA TYR A 863 34.64 -14.54 6.25
C TYR A 863 33.40 -15.41 6.08
N LEU A 864 32.62 -15.51 7.15
CA LEU A 864 31.43 -16.34 7.19
C LEU A 864 30.15 -15.49 7.09
N GLY A 865 29.41 -15.69 6.01
CA GLY A 865 28.09 -15.12 5.77
C GLY A 865 26.93 -16.02 6.20
N GLY A 866 25.71 -15.48 6.17
CA GLY A 866 24.49 -16.23 6.49
C GLY A 866 24.13 -17.30 5.46
N GLU A 867 24.43 -17.05 4.18
CA GLU A 867 24.25 -18.03 3.10
C GLU A 867 25.23 -19.20 3.28
N ASP A 868 26.50 -18.87 3.55
CA ASP A 868 27.56 -19.86 3.79
C ASP A 868 27.19 -20.80 4.96
N LEU A 869 26.64 -20.26 6.05
CA LEU A 869 26.21 -21.04 7.22
C LEU A 869 25.09 -22.04 6.90
N ASN A 870 24.13 -21.66 6.04
CA ASN A 870 22.93 -22.43 5.77
C ASN A 870 23.06 -23.39 4.58
N GLN A 871 23.88 -23.06 3.58
CA GLN A 871 24.02 -23.86 2.36
C GLN A 871 25.24 -24.79 2.39
N SER A 872 26.28 -24.46 3.16
CA SER A 872 27.49 -25.29 3.22
C SER A 872 27.28 -26.55 4.08
N PRO A 873 27.57 -27.75 3.57
CA PRO A 873 27.53 -28.99 4.36
C PRO A 873 28.49 -29.00 5.55
N THR A 874 29.62 -28.29 5.43
CA THR A 874 30.66 -28.19 6.46
C THR A 874 30.60 -26.87 7.24
N GLN A 875 29.77 -25.92 6.79
CA GLN A 875 29.57 -24.61 7.43
C GLN A 875 30.86 -23.78 7.54
N THR A 876 31.79 -24.00 6.61
CA THR A 876 33.07 -23.30 6.50
C THR A 876 32.98 -22.05 5.64
N ALA A 877 33.74 -21.02 5.97
CA ALA A 877 33.83 -19.79 5.19
C ALA A 877 34.46 -20.03 3.80
N PRO A 878 33.78 -19.71 2.69
CA PRO A 878 34.31 -19.91 1.34
C PRO A 878 35.23 -18.77 0.88
N ARG A 879 35.31 -17.67 1.65
CA ARG A 879 35.99 -16.42 1.29
C ARG A 879 36.82 -15.91 2.46
N TRP A 880 37.80 -15.07 2.15
CA TRP A 880 38.57 -14.32 3.13
C TRP A 880 38.27 -12.83 3.02
N ILE A 881 38.55 -12.07 4.07
CA ILE A 881 38.27 -10.64 4.15
C ILE A 881 39.42 -9.88 4.84
N ILE A 882 39.66 -8.67 4.35
CA ILE A 882 40.58 -7.70 4.95
C ILE A 882 39.87 -6.98 6.10
N ASN A 883 40.43 -7.03 7.30
CA ASN A 883 39.92 -6.36 8.49
C ASN A 883 41.03 -5.56 9.19
N PHE A 884 41.01 -4.23 9.01
CA PHE A 884 41.90 -3.32 9.74
C PHE A 884 41.34 -2.88 11.11
N PHE A 885 40.24 -3.49 11.56
CA PHE A 885 39.54 -3.15 12.80
C PHE A 885 39.21 -1.65 12.88
N ASP A 886 39.78 -0.94 13.84
CA ASP A 886 39.64 0.50 14.03
C ASP A 886 40.94 1.28 13.85
N TRP A 887 41.91 0.65 13.20
CA TRP A 887 43.23 1.21 13.08
C TRP A 887 43.17 2.57 12.36
N PRO A 888 43.98 3.54 12.81
CA PRO A 888 44.21 4.77 12.06
C PRO A 888 44.73 4.42 10.66
N GLU A 889 44.48 5.29 9.69
CA GLU A 889 44.82 5.01 8.28
C GLU A 889 46.31 4.71 8.13
N GLU A 890 47.14 5.45 8.89
CA GLU A 890 48.59 5.33 8.95
C GLU A 890 49.02 3.90 9.27
N LYS A 891 48.36 3.26 10.24
CA LYS A 891 48.65 1.87 10.63
C LYS A 891 48.13 0.87 9.58
N ALA A 892 46.97 1.13 8.97
CA ALA A 892 46.46 0.27 7.90
C ALA A 892 47.38 0.28 6.66
N ARG A 893 48.04 1.41 6.38
CA ARG A 893 49.02 1.57 5.29
C ARG A 893 50.31 0.76 5.48
N GLU A 894 50.60 0.28 6.69
CA GLU A 894 51.72 -0.65 6.94
C GLU A 894 51.52 -2.03 6.27
N TYR A 895 50.31 -2.30 5.77
CA TYR A 895 49.92 -3.50 5.03
C TYR A 895 49.64 -3.17 3.55
N PRO A 896 50.66 -2.83 2.75
CA PRO A 896 50.50 -2.15 1.47
C PRO A 896 49.63 -2.92 0.46
N ALA A 897 49.78 -4.24 0.36
CA ALA A 897 49.01 -5.04 -0.60
C ALA A 897 47.51 -5.08 -0.26
N CYS A 898 47.18 -5.28 1.03
CA CYS A 898 45.78 -5.26 1.48
C CYS A 898 45.18 -3.85 1.39
N PHE A 899 45.95 -2.82 1.74
CA PHE A 899 45.48 -1.43 1.70
C PHE A 899 45.20 -0.98 0.25
N GLU A 900 46.08 -1.33 -0.69
CA GLU A 900 45.90 -1.03 -2.12
C GLU A 900 44.64 -1.69 -2.70
N ILE A 901 44.33 -2.93 -2.29
CA ILE A 901 43.08 -3.61 -2.67
C ILE A 901 41.89 -2.80 -2.21
N VAL A 902 41.79 -2.49 -0.91
CA VAL A 902 40.65 -1.73 -0.35
C VAL A 902 40.56 -0.33 -0.97
N GLU A 903 41.69 0.32 -1.26
CA GLU A 903 41.71 1.63 -1.92
C GLU A 903 41.14 1.58 -3.33
N LYS A 904 41.43 0.54 -4.10
CA LYS A 904 40.91 0.37 -5.47
C LYS A 904 39.45 -0.08 -5.49
N THR A 905 39.04 -0.95 -4.56
CA THR A 905 37.74 -1.64 -4.63
C THR A 905 36.66 -1.01 -3.76
N VAL A 906 37.01 -0.41 -2.61
CA VAL A 906 36.04 0.11 -1.64
C VAL A 906 35.91 1.63 -1.71
N ARG A 907 37.03 2.37 -1.81
CA ARG A 907 37.02 3.84 -1.83
C ARG A 907 36.11 4.43 -2.92
N PRO A 908 36.11 3.95 -4.18
CA PRO A 908 35.23 4.49 -5.21
C PRO A 908 33.75 4.26 -4.92
N GLN A 909 33.40 3.16 -4.24
CA GLN A 909 32.02 2.80 -3.92
C GLN A 909 31.44 3.62 -2.76
N ARG A 910 32.30 4.14 -1.87
CA ARG A 910 31.88 4.91 -0.68
C ARG A 910 31.83 6.42 -0.89
N GLY A 911 32.36 6.91 -2.02
CA GLY A 911 32.34 8.33 -2.41
C GLY A 911 33.13 9.26 -1.46
N ASN A 912 32.98 10.57 -1.66
CA ASN A 912 33.66 11.63 -0.91
C ASN A 912 32.71 12.40 0.05
N GLY A 913 31.64 11.75 0.50
CA GLY A 913 30.63 12.35 1.38
C GLY A 913 31.13 12.66 2.79
N LYS A 914 30.27 13.31 3.60
CA LYS A 914 30.57 13.63 5.02
C LYS A 914 30.16 12.53 6.01
N ASP A 915 29.54 11.45 5.55
CA ASP A 915 29.12 10.37 6.42
C ASP A 915 30.32 9.55 6.94
N ALA A 916 30.07 8.73 7.97
CA ALA A 916 31.12 7.93 8.59
C ALA A 916 31.71 6.87 7.64
N ALA A 917 30.94 6.39 6.67
CA ALA A 917 31.38 5.38 5.71
C ALA A 917 32.38 5.96 4.70
N ALA A 918 32.15 7.18 4.22
CA ALA A 918 33.05 7.94 3.36
C ALA A 918 34.30 8.41 4.11
N ARG A 919 34.14 8.90 5.35
CA ARG A 919 35.26 9.40 6.18
C ARG A 919 36.25 8.30 6.59
N PHE A 920 35.75 7.09 6.87
CA PHE A 920 36.57 5.94 7.27
C PHE A 920 36.40 4.79 6.29
N TRP A 921 36.63 5.06 5.00
CA TRP A 921 36.36 4.13 3.91
C TRP A 921 37.12 2.80 4.01
N TRP A 922 38.28 2.77 4.69
CA TRP A 922 39.07 1.55 4.92
C TRP A 922 38.59 0.71 6.12
N ARG A 923 37.60 1.19 6.89
CA ARG A 923 37.05 0.50 8.06
C ARG A 923 35.66 -0.07 7.78
N TYR A 924 35.24 -1.06 8.57
CA TYR A 924 33.86 -1.53 8.54
C TYR A 924 32.90 -0.47 9.13
N LEU A 925 31.66 -0.42 8.63
CA LEU A 925 30.63 0.49 9.16
C LEU A 925 30.33 0.20 10.64
N ARG A 926 30.21 -1.08 11.01
CA ARG A 926 30.11 -1.53 12.40
C ARG A 926 31.02 -2.75 12.64
N PRO A 927 32.21 -2.57 13.23
CA PRO A 927 33.17 -3.66 13.46
C PRO A 927 32.82 -4.58 14.65
N ARG A 928 31.82 -4.22 15.47
CA ARG A 928 31.28 -5.07 16.57
C ARG A 928 32.32 -5.58 17.57
N ARG A 929 33.19 -4.70 18.08
CA ARG A 929 34.28 -5.06 19.00
C ARG A 929 33.81 -5.73 20.29
N GLU A 930 32.68 -5.28 20.83
CA GLU A 930 32.06 -5.84 22.02
C GLU A 930 31.76 -7.33 21.86
N MET A 931 31.32 -7.75 20.67
CA MET A 931 31.11 -9.16 20.34
C MET A 931 32.43 -9.91 20.35
N TYR A 932 33.43 -9.46 19.56
CA TYR A 932 34.72 -10.15 19.46
C TYR A 932 35.43 -10.29 20.81
N LYS A 933 35.41 -9.25 21.64
CA LYS A 933 35.96 -9.30 23.00
C LYS A 933 35.26 -10.33 23.89
N THR A 934 33.97 -10.54 23.68
CA THR A 934 33.17 -11.49 24.47
C THR A 934 33.42 -12.93 24.02
N ILE A 935 33.63 -13.16 22.73
CA ILE A 935 33.81 -14.51 22.15
C ILE A 935 35.28 -14.96 22.05
N GLU A 936 36.24 -14.04 22.16
CA GLU A 936 37.69 -14.33 22.10
C GLU A 936 38.15 -15.45 23.04
N PRO A 937 37.65 -15.56 24.30
CA PRO A 937 38.06 -16.64 25.21
C PRO A 937 37.47 -18.02 24.87
N LEU A 938 36.55 -18.11 23.91
CA LEU A 938 35.84 -19.35 23.58
C LEU A 938 36.51 -20.08 22.40
N ASP A 939 36.52 -21.40 22.43
CA ASP A 939 37.04 -22.20 21.31
C ASP A 939 36.04 -22.32 20.15
N ARG A 940 34.74 -22.21 20.46
CA ARG A 940 33.62 -22.26 19.53
C ARG A 940 32.47 -21.39 20.04
N VAL A 941 31.64 -20.91 19.13
CA VAL A 941 30.44 -20.14 19.44
C VAL A 941 29.25 -20.62 18.63
N LEU A 942 28.03 -20.32 19.08
CA LEU A 942 26.83 -20.57 18.30
C LEU A 942 26.54 -19.40 17.35
N ALA A 943 26.22 -19.72 16.11
CA ALA A 943 25.75 -18.76 15.12
C ALA A 943 24.43 -19.21 14.50
N ILE A 944 23.52 -18.26 14.28
CA ILE A 944 22.28 -18.43 13.53
C ILE A 944 22.27 -17.43 12.38
N CYS A 945 21.78 -17.83 11.21
CA CYS A 945 21.52 -16.89 10.13
C CYS A 945 20.36 -15.94 10.49
N GLN A 946 20.63 -14.63 10.47
CA GLN A 946 19.68 -13.60 10.89
C GLN A 946 18.35 -13.67 10.14
N THR A 947 18.38 -13.97 8.85
CA THR A 947 17.16 -14.11 8.02
C THR A 947 17.18 -15.51 7.40
N SER A 948 16.31 -16.40 7.88
CA SER A 948 16.27 -17.78 7.41
C SER A 948 14.92 -18.41 7.74
N LYS A 949 14.41 -19.27 6.87
CA LYS A 949 13.26 -20.15 7.19
C LYS A 949 13.57 -21.14 8.29
N VAL A 950 14.83 -21.57 8.41
CA VAL A 950 15.22 -22.66 9.31
C VAL A 950 15.56 -22.13 10.70
N GLN A 951 16.28 -21.00 10.81
CA GLN A 951 16.61 -20.35 12.09
C GLN A 951 17.26 -21.29 13.12
N LEU A 952 18.25 -22.08 12.69
CA LEU A 952 18.91 -23.06 13.56
C LEU A 952 20.37 -22.70 13.84
N PRO A 953 20.85 -23.04 15.05
CA PRO A 953 22.22 -22.77 15.43
C PRO A 953 23.19 -23.78 14.82
N ALA A 954 24.41 -23.31 14.63
CA ALA A 954 25.57 -24.14 14.36
C ALA A 954 26.79 -23.64 15.13
N PHE A 955 27.66 -24.57 15.51
CA PHE A 955 28.94 -24.23 16.12
C PHE A 955 29.91 -23.73 15.05
N VAL A 956 30.49 -22.55 15.27
CA VAL A 956 31.50 -21.95 14.39
C VAL A 956 32.70 -21.50 15.21
N THR A 957 33.87 -21.39 14.57
CA THR A 957 35.05 -20.81 15.23
C THR A 957 34.86 -19.29 15.42
N PRO A 958 35.26 -18.69 16.55
CA PRO A 958 35.26 -17.24 16.72
C PRO A 958 36.46 -16.57 16.05
N ARG A 959 37.46 -17.34 15.56
CA ARG A 959 38.69 -16.83 14.92
C ARG A 959 38.49 -16.51 13.43
N GLN A 960 37.39 -15.84 13.11
CA GLN A 960 37.03 -15.43 11.75
C GLN A 960 36.12 -14.20 11.81
N VAL A 961 35.93 -13.52 10.69
CA VAL A 961 34.97 -12.41 10.61
C VAL A 961 33.57 -12.95 10.37
N LEU A 962 32.67 -12.69 11.32
CA LEU A 962 31.26 -13.09 11.29
C LEU A 962 30.42 -11.94 10.73
N ALA A 963 29.72 -12.17 9.61
CA ALA A 963 28.98 -11.12 8.90
C ALA A 963 27.71 -10.68 9.66
N HIS A 964 27.23 -9.45 9.42
CA HIS A 964 25.99 -8.91 10.00
C HIS A 964 24.71 -9.71 9.74
N LYS A 965 24.74 -10.62 8.75
CA LYS A 965 23.66 -11.57 8.47
C LYS A 965 23.69 -12.79 9.40
N LEU A 966 24.57 -12.80 10.40
CA LEU A 966 24.63 -13.78 11.47
C LEU A 966 24.30 -13.12 12.81
N VAL A 967 23.59 -13.86 13.65
CA VAL A 967 23.44 -13.62 15.09
C VAL A 967 24.36 -14.59 15.81
N ILE A 968 25.26 -14.04 16.64
CA ILE A 968 26.31 -14.77 17.34
C ILE A 968 25.98 -14.81 18.82
N PHE A 969 25.98 -16.01 19.39
CA PHE A 969 25.78 -16.22 20.82
C PHE A 969 27.11 -16.61 21.45
N ALA A 970 27.50 -15.91 22.52
CA ALA A 970 28.69 -16.21 23.31
C ALA A 970 28.45 -17.41 24.23
N LEU A 971 28.10 -18.54 23.62
CA LEU A 971 27.74 -19.82 24.24
C LEU A 971 28.46 -20.94 23.46
N ASP A 972 29.06 -21.89 24.18
CA ASP A 972 29.93 -22.94 23.61
C ASP A 972 29.48 -24.37 23.99
N ASP A 973 28.32 -24.51 24.62
CA ASP A 973 27.80 -25.75 25.21
C ASP A 973 26.60 -26.35 24.46
N ASP A 974 26.42 -27.67 24.59
CA ASP A 974 25.37 -28.41 23.90
C ASP A 974 23.97 -28.21 24.51
N PHE A 975 23.87 -27.71 25.76
CA PHE A 975 22.58 -27.36 26.36
C PHE A 975 22.00 -26.12 25.68
N SER A 976 22.82 -25.06 25.54
CA SER A 976 22.45 -23.85 24.82
C SER A 976 22.11 -24.14 23.35
N PHE A 977 22.89 -25.02 22.71
CA PHE A 977 22.57 -25.52 21.37
C PHE A 977 21.18 -26.18 21.32
N GLY A 978 20.90 -27.08 22.26
CA GLY A 978 19.60 -27.76 22.36
C GLY A 978 18.45 -26.79 22.58
N VAL A 979 18.59 -25.83 23.49
CA VAL A 979 17.56 -24.81 23.74
C VAL A 979 17.27 -23.98 22.49
N LEU A 980 18.30 -23.48 21.81
CA LEU A 980 18.14 -22.68 20.58
C LEU A 980 17.62 -23.48 19.39
N THR A 981 17.81 -24.81 19.39
CA THR A 981 17.28 -25.73 18.37
C THR A 981 15.83 -26.16 18.65
N SER A 982 15.36 -26.00 19.89
CA SER A 982 14.02 -26.45 20.30
C SER A 982 12.89 -25.68 19.59
N GLY A 983 11.78 -26.36 19.38
CA GLY A 983 10.52 -25.77 18.93
C GLY A 983 10.02 -24.67 19.88
N HIS A 984 10.34 -24.74 21.18
CA HIS A 984 9.99 -23.72 22.16
C HIS A 984 10.64 -22.37 21.84
N HIS A 985 11.96 -22.39 21.59
CA HIS A 985 12.67 -21.18 21.19
C HIS A 985 12.23 -20.71 19.80
N TRP A 986 12.06 -21.64 18.86
CA TRP A 986 11.63 -21.31 17.51
C TRP A 986 10.24 -20.64 17.47
N ARG A 987 9.27 -21.08 18.27
CA ARG A 987 7.97 -20.39 18.40
C ARG A 987 8.12 -18.99 18.98
N TRP A 988 9.01 -18.80 19.95
CA TRP A 988 9.33 -17.47 20.48
C TRP A 988 9.92 -16.57 19.39
N VAL A 989 10.80 -17.10 18.52
CA VAL A 989 11.32 -16.39 17.35
C VAL A 989 10.19 -15.97 16.41
N LEU A 990 9.26 -16.88 16.08
CA LEU A 990 8.14 -16.56 15.19
C LEU A 990 7.18 -15.52 15.75
N ARG A 991 6.94 -15.50 17.07
CA ARG A 991 6.07 -14.49 17.69
C ARG A 991 6.73 -13.13 17.77
N TYR A 992 8.02 -13.08 18.07
CA TYR A 992 8.68 -11.87 18.53
C TYR A 992 9.80 -11.34 17.64
N GLY A 993 10.25 -12.11 16.66
CA GLY A 993 11.04 -11.64 15.54
C GLY A 993 10.15 -10.93 14.51
N SER A 994 10.80 -10.26 13.55
CA SER A 994 10.12 -9.73 12.36
C SER A 994 10.25 -10.72 11.20
N SER A 995 9.68 -10.41 10.03
CA SER A 995 9.85 -11.23 8.83
C SER A 995 10.30 -10.40 7.62
N MET A 996 11.03 -11.05 6.72
CA MET A 996 11.29 -10.54 5.37
C MET A 996 10.59 -11.48 4.39
N ARG A 997 9.50 -11.01 3.77
CA ARG A 997 8.52 -11.91 3.13
C ARG A 997 8.03 -12.93 4.16
N ASN A 998 8.29 -14.22 3.91
CA ASN A 998 7.96 -15.34 4.80
C ASN A 998 9.16 -15.82 5.62
N ASP A 999 10.33 -15.21 5.52
CA ASP A 999 11.53 -15.67 6.25
C ASP A 999 11.65 -14.93 7.58
N PRO A 1000 11.64 -15.62 8.74
CA PRO A 1000 11.82 -14.98 10.03
C PRO A 1000 13.17 -14.29 10.14
N VAL A 1001 13.16 -13.12 10.78
CA VAL A 1001 14.32 -12.28 11.07
C VAL A 1001 14.58 -12.29 12.58
N TYR A 1002 15.77 -12.77 12.96
CA TYR A 1002 16.19 -12.87 14.35
C TYR A 1002 16.83 -11.55 14.79
N ALA A 1003 16.13 -10.82 15.66
CA ALA A 1003 16.68 -9.67 16.36
C ALA A 1003 17.06 -10.08 17.79
N PRO A 1004 18.36 -10.05 18.17
CA PRO A 1004 18.80 -10.47 19.51
C PRO A 1004 18.05 -9.77 20.64
N SER A 1005 17.79 -8.46 20.48
CA SER A 1005 17.07 -7.64 21.45
C SER A 1005 15.62 -8.05 21.68
N ASP A 1006 14.98 -8.60 20.66
CA ASP A 1006 13.53 -8.81 20.65
C ASP A 1006 13.19 -10.27 20.95
N VAL A 1007 14.13 -11.18 20.69
CA VAL A 1007 14.01 -12.63 20.81
C VAL A 1007 14.87 -13.16 21.97
N PHE A 1008 16.20 -13.16 21.85
CA PHE A 1008 17.06 -13.81 22.85
C PHE A 1008 17.07 -13.06 24.18
N GLU A 1009 17.20 -11.73 24.16
CA GLU A 1009 17.21 -10.90 25.38
C GLU A 1009 15.88 -10.97 26.14
N THR A 1010 14.80 -11.41 25.51
CA THR A 1010 13.47 -11.55 26.12
C THR A 1010 13.09 -13.01 26.42
N PHE A 1011 13.85 -13.99 25.90
CA PHE A 1011 13.51 -15.40 26.04
C PHE A 1011 13.83 -15.94 27.44
N PRO A 1012 12.85 -16.52 28.16
CA PRO A 1012 13.07 -17.07 29.50
C PRO A 1012 13.77 -18.44 29.43
N LEU A 1013 15.10 -18.48 29.28
CA LEU A 1013 15.92 -19.71 29.21
C LEU A 1013 15.54 -20.79 30.26
N PRO A 1014 15.40 -22.08 29.90
CA PRO A 1014 15.10 -23.11 30.90
C PRO A 1014 16.24 -23.26 31.91
N PRO A 1015 15.99 -23.79 33.12
CA PRO A 1015 17.06 -24.19 34.02
C PRO A 1015 17.95 -25.25 33.34
N HIS A 1016 19.24 -25.26 33.69
CA HIS A 1016 20.19 -26.19 33.10
C HIS A 1016 19.75 -27.64 33.35
N CYS A 1017 19.65 -28.42 32.28
CA CYS A 1017 19.12 -29.79 32.32
C CYS A 1017 20.00 -30.72 31.48
N GLU A 1018 20.47 -31.80 32.11
CA GLU A 1018 21.35 -32.78 31.47
C GLU A 1018 20.67 -33.51 30.30
N PHE A 1019 19.36 -33.75 30.40
CA PHE A 1019 18.58 -34.36 29.31
C PHE A 1019 18.54 -33.46 28.06
N VAL A 1020 18.38 -32.14 28.24
CA VAL A 1020 18.43 -31.17 27.14
C VAL A 1020 19.83 -31.15 26.50
N ARG A 1021 20.89 -31.16 27.33
CA ARG A 1021 22.27 -31.23 26.85
C ARG A 1021 22.52 -32.48 26.01
N SER A 1022 22.10 -33.65 26.52
CA SER A 1022 22.26 -34.93 25.83
C SER A 1022 21.46 -35.00 24.53
N ALA A 1023 20.19 -34.59 24.54
CA ALA A 1023 19.35 -34.57 23.34
C ALA A 1023 19.88 -33.57 22.29
N GLY A 1024 20.30 -32.39 22.71
CA GLY A 1024 20.91 -31.38 21.85
C GLY A 1024 22.20 -31.87 21.19
N GLY A 1025 23.09 -32.49 21.97
CA GLY A 1025 24.32 -33.10 21.46
C GLY A 1025 24.06 -34.24 20.46
N ALA A 1026 23.13 -35.14 20.77
CA ALA A 1026 22.74 -36.24 19.87
C ALA A 1026 22.14 -35.72 18.55
N LEU A 1027 21.28 -34.71 18.62
CA LEU A 1027 20.71 -34.06 17.44
C LEU A 1027 21.78 -33.38 16.60
N ASN A 1028 22.69 -32.62 17.22
CA ASN A 1028 23.78 -31.98 16.50
C ASN A 1028 24.67 -33.00 15.77
N ALA A 1029 25.08 -34.06 16.46
CA ALA A 1029 25.91 -35.11 15.88
C ALA A 1029 25.24 -35.79 14.67
N CYS A 1030 23.97 -36.20 14.83
CA CYS A 1030 23.19 -36.80 13.76
C CYS A 1030 23.02 -35.85 12.56
N ARG A 1031 22.65 -34.59 12.82
CA ARG A 1031 22.46 -33.57 11.80
C ARG A 1031 23.75 -33.27 11.03
N SER A 1032 24.86 -33.04 11.73
CA SER A 1032 26.14 -32.71 11.11
C SER A 1032 26.70 -33.86 10.28
N GLN A 1033 26.55 -35.10 10.75
CA GLN A 1033 26.94 -36.29 9.98
C GLN A 1033 26.13 -36.39 8.69
N LEU A 1034 24.81 -36.27 8.78
CA LEU A 1034 23.89 -36.33 7.63
C LEU A 1034 24.21 -35.26 6.57
N MET A 1035 24.47 -34.02 7.01
CA MET A 1035 24.82 -32.90 6.12
C MET A 1035 26.08 -33.24 5.30
N VAL A 1036 27.14 -33.71 5.95
CA VAL A 1036 28.40 -34.04 5.28
C VAL A 1036 28.25 -35.24 4.36
N GLU A 1037 27.61 -36.32 4.82
CA GLU A 1037 27.46 -37.57 4.04
C GLU A 1037 26.63 -37.36 2.77
N ARG A 1038 25.61 -36.50 2.82
CA ARG A 1038 24.72 -36.22 1.68
C ARG A 1038 25.09 -34.97 0.89
N GLY A 1039 26.10 -34.21 1.34
CA GLY A 1039 26.47 -32.93 0.73
C GLY A 1039 25.34 -31.89 0.77
N LEU A 1040 24.55 -31.88 1.85
CA LEU A 1040 23.38 -31.02 2.02
C LEU A 1040 23.66 -29.90 3.03
N GLY A 1041 23.18 -28.69 2.74
CA GLY A 1041 23.15 -27.60 3.72
C GLY A 1041 22.05 -27.78 4.77
N LEU A 1042 22.04 -26.92 5.80
CA LEU A 1042 20.96 -26.85 6.78
C LEU A 1042 19.60 -26.64 6.12
N THR A 1043 19.52 -25.75 5.11
CA THR A 1043 18.26 -25.48 4.41
C THR A 1043 17.70 -26.75 3.76
N ASP A 1044 18.55 -27.51 3.07
CA ASP A 1044 18.12 -28.72 2.36
C ASP A 1044 17.69 -29.81 3.33
N VAL A 1045 18.45 -30.03 4.41
CA VAL A 1045 18.10 -31.00 5.45
C VAL A 1045 16.74 -30.67 6.07
N TYR A 1046 16.48 -29.42 6.42
CA TYR A 1046 15.22 -29.06 7.08
C TYR A 1046 14.03 -28.98 6.12
N ASN A 1047 14.26 -28.74 4.83
CA ASN A 1047 13.24 -28.96 3.81
C ASN A 1047 12.79 -30.43 3.80
N LEU A 1048 13.73 -31.39 3.91
CA LEU A 1048 13.39 -32.83 4.02
C LEU A 1048 12.71 -33.15 5.35
N VAL A 1049 13.14 -32.56 6.48
CA VAL A 1049 12.48 -32.74 7.79
C VAL A 1049 11.02 -32.30 7.74
N HIS A 1050 10.71 -31.22 7.04
CA HIS A 1050 9.35 -30.68 6.92
C HIS A 1050 8.53 -31.28 5.76
N ASP A 1051 9.13 -32.08 4.88
CA ASP A 1051 8.41 -32.72 3.78
C ASP A 1051 7.52 -33.89 4.26
N ALA A 1052 6.21 -33.67 4.21
CA ALA A 1052 5.19 -34.66 4.55
C ALA A 1052 4.93 -35.68 3.42
N ARG A 1053 5.27 -35.33 2.17
CA ARG A 1053 4.96 -36.12 0.95
C ARG A 1053 6.17 -36.91 0.45
N GLY A 1054 7.35 -36.63 0.99
CA GLY A 1054 8.59 -37.32 0.68
C GLY A 1054 8.54 -38.82 0.93
N ARG A 1055 9.39 -39.57 0.22
CA ARG A 1055 9.53 -41.01 0.46
C ARG A 1055 10.03 -41.27 1.90
N PRO A 1056 9.65 -42.39 2.53
CA PRO A 1056 10.15 -42.73 3.86
C PRO A 1056 11.68 -42.81 3.87
N ASP A 1057 12.31 -41.87 4.57
CA ASP A 1057 13.76 -41.80 4.73
C ASP A 1057 14.09 -42.01 6.22
N LYS A 1058 14.83 -43.07 6.52
CA LYS A 1058 15.14 -43.48 7.90
C LYS A 1058 15.93 -42.40 8.65
N GLU A 1059 16.92 -41.79 8.00
CA GLU A 1059 17.78 -40.78 8.63
C GLU A 1059 16.99 -39.52 8.98
N ILE A 1060 16.08 -39.10 8.09
CA ILE A 1060 15.16 -37.98 8.34
C ILE A 1060 14.13 -38.32 9.44
N GLN A 1061 13.63 -39.56 9.48
CA GLN A 1061 12.73 -40.00 10.55
C GLN A 1061 13.42 -40.03 11.92
N ASP A 1062 14.68 -40.46 11.98
CA ASP A 1062 15.45 -40.47 13.21
C ASP A 1062 15.76 -39.04 13.66
N LEU A 1063 16.05 -38.11 12.73
CA LEU A 1063 16.18 -36.68 13.04
C LEU A 1063 14.86 -36.09 13.59
N ARG A 1064 13.70 -36.44 13.01
CA ARG A 1064 12.37 -36.04 13.55
C ARG A 1064 12.16 -36.55 14.97
N LYS A 1065 12.53 -37.80 15.29
CA LYS A 1065 12.45 -38.33 16.66
C LYS A 1065 13.34 -37.54 17.63
N LEU A 1066 14.57 -37.22 17.23
CA LEU A 1066 15.49 -36.42 18.05
C LEU A 1066 14.92 -35.01 18.32
N HIS A 1067 14.20 -34.41 17.37
CA HIS A 1067 13.47 -33.16 17.63
C HIS A 1067 12.35 -33.33 18.67
N ILE A 1068 11.57 -34.42 18.60
CA ILE A 1068 10.54 -34.73 19.60
C ILE A 1068 11.19 -34.87 20.99
N GLU A 1069 12.26 -35.67 21.09
CA GLU A 1069 12.98 -35.90 22.34
C GLU A 1069 13.55 -34.60 22.93
N LEU A 1070 14.14 -33.75 22.09
CA LEU A 1070 14.66 -32.45 22.50
C LEU A 1070 13.54 -31.53 23.02
N ASP A 1071 12.42 -31.44 22.29
CA ASP A 1071 11.29 -30.61 22.71
C ASP A 1071 10.66 -31.11 24.01
N MET A 1072 10.53 -32.43 24.19
CA MET A 1072 10.06 -33.02 25.45
C MET A 1072 11.04 -32.73 26.59
N ALA A 1073 12.36 -32.84 26.36
CA ALA A 1073 13.36 -32.52 27.36
C ALA A 1073 13.33 -31.04 27.77
N VAL A 1074 13.12 -30.11 26.83
CA VAL A 1074 13.00 -28.67 27.12
C VAL A 1074 11.70 -28.38 27.89
N ARG A 1075 10.57 -28.98 27.48
CA ARG A 1075 9.29 -28.91 28.20
C ARG A 1075 9.44 -29.37 29.65
N ASP A 1076 10.12 -30.50 29.85
CA ASP A 1076 10.33 -31.08 31.18
C ASP A 1076 11.30 -30.24 32.02
N ALA A 1077 12.29 -29.61 31.39
CA ALA A 1077 13.17 -28.64 32.06
C ALA A 1077 12.40 -27.41 32.59
N TYR A 1078 11.32 -27.01 31.92
CA TYR A 1078 10.40 -25.98 32.44
C TYR A 1078 9.41 -26.50 33.50
N GLY A 1079 9.39 -27.81 33.78
CA GLY A 1079 8.47 -28.43 34.72
C GLY A 1079 7.08 -28.71 34.13
N TRP A 1080 6.94 -28.79 32.80
CA TRP A 1080 5.64 -28.96 32.12
C TRP A 1080 5.38 -30.39 31.66
N SER A 1081 5.83 -31.41 32.42
CA SER A 1081 5.79 -32.81 31.99
C SER A 1081 4.39 -33.39 31.74
N GLY A 1082 3.35 -32.81 32.36
CA GLY A 1082 1.95 -33.22 32.15
C GLY A 1082 1.28 -32.67 30.89
N PHE A 1083 2.00 -31.93 30.04
CA PHE A 1083 1.47 -31.26 28.86
C PHE A 1083 1.95 -31.94 27.57
N GLU A 1084 1.03 -32.43 26.74
CA GLU A 1084 1.38 -33.06 25.47
C GLU A 1084 1.60 -32.03 24.36
N LEU A 1085 2.67 -32.21 23.58
CA LEU A 1085 3.03 -31.30 22.50
C LEU A 1085 2.32 -31.67 21.17
N GLY A 1086 2.01 -32.95 20.95
CA GLY A 1086 1.30 -33.38 19.74
C GLY A 1086 2.10 -33.15 18.45
N HIS A 1087 3.36 -33.60 18.41
CA HIS A 1087 4.22 -33.45 17.22
C HIS A 1087 3.64 -34.12 15.97
N GLY A 1088 3.72 -33.42 14.85
CA GLY A 1088 3.21 -33.86 13.57
C GLY A 1088 3.47 -32.82 12.48
N PHE A 1089 2.83 -33.00 11.33
CA PHE A 1089 2.85 -31.99 10.26
C PHE A 1089 1.68 -31.04 10.47
N HIS A 1090 2.00 -29.80 10.81
CA HIS A 1090 1.02 -28.76 11.12
C HIS A 1090 1.27 -27.55 10.24
N GLU A 1091 0.20 -26.87 9.83
CA GLU A 1091 0.32 -25.55 9.22
C GLU A 1091 0.86 -24.55 10.25
N VAL A 1092 1.85 -23.75 9.85
CA VAL A 1092 2.44 -22.73 10.70
C VAL A 1092 2.37 -21.38 10.00
N ARG A 1093 1.87 -20.37 10.73
CA ARG A 1093 1.75 -18.97 10.30
C ARG A 1093 2.99 -18.49 9.53
N GLY A 1094 2.80 -18.13 8.26
CA GLY A 1094 3.86 -17.61 7.36
C GLY A 1094 4.97 -18.60 7.02
N GLN A 1095 4.90 -19.86 7.47
CA GLN A 1095 5.94 -20.89 7.26
C GLN A 1095 5.45 -22.11 6.47
N GLY A 1096 4.14 -22.25 6.27
CA GLY A 1096 3.50 -23.41 5.64
C GLY A 1096 3.52 -24.64 6.55
N VAL A 1097 3.24 -25.82 5.97
CA VAL A 1097 3.30 -27.10 6.68
C VAL A 1097 4.71 -27.39 7.19
N ARG A 1098 4.84 -27.62 8.49
CA ARG A 1098 6.09 -28.03 9.14
C ARG A 1098 5.89 -29.18 10.11
N PHE A 1099 6.94 -29.99 10.23
CA PHE A 1099 7.06 -30.95 11.33
C PHE A 1099 7.39 -30.22 12.63
N THR A 1100 6.42 -30.07 13.54
CA THR A 1100 6.53 -29.35 14.82
C THR A 1100 5.42 -29.79 15.78
N PHE A 1101 5.30 -29.21 16.97
CA PHE A 1101 4.16 -29.46 17.87
C PHE A 1101 2.89 -28.72 17.44
N SER A 1102 1.73 -29.23 17.88
CA SER A 1102 0.39 -28.78 17.47
C SER A 1102 0.15 -27.27 17.68
N PRO A 1103 -0.74 -26.63 16.90
CA PRO A 1103 -1.09 -25.22 17.09
C PRO A 1103 -1.57 -24.89 18.51
N GLU A 1104 -2.40 -25.74 19.11
CA GLU A 1104 -2.90 -25.58 20.47
C GLU A 1104 -1.77 -25.65 21.50
N ALA A 1105 -0.84 -26.59 21.31
CA ALA A 1105 0.34 -26.67 22.15
C ALA A 1105 1.25 -25.45 21.99
N ALA A 1106 1.35 -24.91 20.77
CA ALA A 1106 2.16 -23.73 20.51
C ALA A 1106 1.67 -22.49 21.25
N ASP A 1107 0.36 -22.27 21.28
CA ASP A 1107 -0.20 -21.15 22.03
C ASP A 1107 0.04 -21.29 23.53
N GLU A 1108 -0.20 -22.49 24.09
CA GLU A 1108 0.03 -22.77 25.51
C GLU A 1108 1.51 -22.61 25.88
N VAL A 1109 2.43 -23.08 25.03
CA VAL A 1109 3.88 -22.87 25.22
C VAL A 1109 4.23 -21.38 25.21
N LEU A 1110 3.73 -20.63 24.23
CA LEU A 1110 3.99 -19.19 24.12
C LEU A 1110 3.45 -18.41 25.33
N ASP A 1111 2.26 -18.76 25.80
CA ASP A 1111 1.66 -18.14 26.98
C ASP A 1111 2.45 -18.45 28.26
N ARG A 1112 2.83 -19.71 28.48
CA ARG A 1112 3.67 -20.09 29.63
C ARG A 1112 5.07 -19.48 29.59
N LEU A 1113 5.68 -19.37 28.41
CA LEU A 1113 6.95 -18.65 28.25
C LEU A 1113 6.76 -17.17 28.60
N LEU A 1114 5.65 -16.56 28.23
CA LEU A 1114 5.39 -15.16 28.57
C LEU A 1114 5.15 -14.95 30.07
N GLU A 1115 4.48 -15.89 30.74
CA GLU A 1115 4.37 -15.93 32.21
C GLU A 1115 5.74 -16.07 32.88
N LEU A 1116 6.60 -16.98 32.40
CA LEU A 1116 7.97 -17.11 32.91
C LEU A 1116 8.80 -15.84 32.66
N ASN A 1117 8.61 -15.15 31.52
CA ASN A 1117 9.25 -13.87 31.26
C ASN A 1117 8.82 -12.83 32.32
N LYS A 1118 7.54 -12.76 32.65
CA LYS A 1118 7.00 -11.90 33.72
C LYS A 1118 7.65 -12.21 35.07
N GLU A 1119 7.56 -13.47 35.51
CA GLU A 1119 8.08 -13.90 36.81
C GLU A 1119 9.56 -13.56 36.98
N ARG A 1120 10.37 -13.80 35.94
CA ARG A 1120 11.81 -13.52 35.96
C ARG A 1120 12.12 -12.05 35.93
N TYR A 1121 11.39 -11.28 35.12
CA TYR A 1121 11.56 -9.83 35.08
C TYR A 1121 11.23 -9.21 36.44
N GLU A 1122 10.10 -9.60 37.04
CA GLU A 1122 9.70 -9.14 38.38
C GLU A 1122 10.74 -9.53 39.45
N ALA A 1123 11.32 -10.74 39.38
CA ALA A 1123 12.42 -11.16 40.25
C ALA A 1123 13.70 -10.33 40.05
N GLU A 1124 14.07 -10.00 38.81
CA GLU A 1124 15.22 -9.14 38.50
C GLU A 1124 14.99 -7.68 38.96
N VAL A 1125 13.77 -7.17 38.83
CA VAL A 1125 13.37 -5.85 39.35
C VAL A 1125 13.46 -5.84 40.87
N ALA A 1126 12.94 -6.86 41.55
CA ALA A 1126 13.05 -7.02 43.01
C ALA A 1126 14.51 -7.13 43.47
N ALA A 1127 15.39 -7.72 42.65
CA ALA A 1127 16.84 -7.78 42.88
C ALA A 1127 17.59 -6.48 42.52
N GLY A 1128 16.90 -5.46 42.00
CA GLY A 1128 17.49 -4.16 41.65
C GLY A 1128 18.35 -4.16 40.39
N LEU A 1129 18.22 -5.17 39.53
CA LEU A 1129 19.01 -5.33 38.29
C LEU A 1129 18.56 -4.39 37.16
N HIS A 1130 17.39 -3.76 37.29
CA HIS A 1130 16.79 -2.84 36.30
C HIS A 1130 16.79 -1.36 36.73
N SER A 1131 17.44 -1.00 37.85
CA SER A 1131 17.47 0.40 38.32
C SER A 1131 18.47 1.27 37.53
N PRO A 1132 18.05 2.42 36.96
CA PRO A 1132 18.94 3.30 36.20
C PRO A 1132 19.85 4.06 37.17
N GLY A 1133 21.09 3.55 37.36
CA GLY A 1133 22.08 4.22 38.22
C GLY A 1133 23.22 3.34 38.72
N LYS A 1134 23.11 2.01 38.66
CA LYS A 1134 24.22 1.10 39.01
C LYS A 1134 24.69 0.32 37.78
N LYS A 1135 25.56 0.93 36.98
CA LYS A 1135 26.57 0.15 36.23
C LYS A 1135 27.58 -0.37 37.25
N GLY A 1136 27.21 -1.40 38.00
CA GLY A 1136 28.00 -1.94 39.11
C GLY A 1136 28.09 -3.45 39.03
N ASN A 1137 29.28 -3.94 38.69
CA ASN A 1137 29.79 -5.30 38.87
C ASN A 1137 28.81 -6.46 38.62
N VAL A 1138 28.97 -7.07 37.44
CA VAL A 1138 28.58 -8.44 37.17
C VAL A 1138 29.11 -9.32 38.31
N ALA A 1139 28.19 -9.82 39.14
CA ALA A 1139 28.49 -10.86 40.11
C ALA A 1139 28.85 -12.12 39.33
N LYS A 1140 30.12 -12.53 39.40
CA LYS A 1140 30.57 -13.86 39.02
C LYS A 1140 29.78 -14.89 39.85
N ALA A 1141 28.74 -15.46 39.27
CA ALA A 1141 28.17 -16.72 39.76
C ALA A 1141 29.11 -17.86 39.31
N SER A 1142 29.81 -18.41 40.30
CA SER A 1142 30.69 -19.58 40.33
C SER A 1142 30.80 -20.46 39.06
N LEU A 1143 31.88 -20.26 38.31
CA LEU A 1143 32.64 -21.35 37.68
C LEU A 1143 33.76 -21.73 38.68
N ALA A 1144 33.44 -22.63 39.60
CA ALA A 1144 34.39 -23.14 40.58
C ALA A 1144 35.07 -24.39 40.04
N ASN A 1145 36.25 -24.21 39.45
CA ASN A 1145 37.47 -25.01 39.65
C ASN A 1145 38.39 -24.83 38.45
N GLN A 1146 39.47 -24.07 38.61
CA GLN A 1146 40.74 -24.42 38.02
C GLN A 1146 41.85 -23.70 38.80
N GLY A 1147 42.74 -24.52 39.36
CA GLY A 1147 43.89 -24.10 40.11
C GLY A 1147 44.90 -23.36 39.25
N SER A 1148 45.60 -22.46 39.92
CA SER A 1148 46.86 -21.83 39.54
C SER A 1148 47.83 -22.79 38.85
N LEU A 1149 48.53 -22.29 37.82
CA LEU A 1149 49.94 -22.57 37.58
C LEU A 1149 50.59 -21.35 36.88
N LEU A 1150 51.13 -20.43 37.70
CA LEU A 1150 52.35 -19.61 37.50
C LEU A 1150 52.33 -18.58 36.33
N GLY A 1151 52.49 -17.26 36.47
CA GLY A 1151 53.16 -16.44 37.48
C GLY A 1151 54.65 -16.26 37.18
N ALA A 1152 55.05 -15.16 36.52
CA ALA A 1152 56.20 -14.31 36.88
C ALA A 1152 56.48 -13.19 35.85
N ASP A 1153 56.67 -12.00 36.41
CA ASP A 1153 57.30 -10.76 35.94
C ASP A 1153 58.35 -10.87 34.82
N GLU A 1154 58.19 -10.07 33.75
CA GLU A 1154 59.03 -8.91 33.35
C GLU A 1154 58.39 -8.15 32.19
#